data_AF-A0A182Q0S0-F1
#
_entry.id   AF-A0A182Q0S0-F1
#
_cell.length_a   1.000
_cell.length_b   1.000
_cell.length_c   1.000
_cell.angle_alpha   90.00
_cell.angle_beta   90.00
_cell.angle_gamma   90.00
#
_symmetry.space_group_name_H-M   'P 1'
#
loop_
_entity.id
_entity.type
_entity.pdbx_description
1 polymer ?
#
loop_
_entity_poly.entity_id
_entity_poly.type
_entity_poly.pdbx_seq_one_letter_code
_entity_poly.pdbx_strand_id
1 'polypeptide(L)'
;MELLSGIVTGEDMGLLFCDNTSGGPKSTPAEGTDEGRAIDWRKVRANLHLVVCLPLEPAAFRTVLQRYPSLTRDFALDCMHDWPEASLLEISRKYLLENVRLHVSILGVGADGLAKKMRRRESLVQSTEERLQIATHDLLFRIHYAVQTEAALSGASKRNIIAPGSWYFELLDTFERVLCEKRLEIQALHRKFRVGVERIEDATEKVAILSEELQQRQLDIALFQVQLDEFLGQIADQTREADAQAEEVSVKRIKIGAEEIVCKQLAEVAEADLQSAMPALDSAVAALDSLNKKDMNEIKSYSRPPTRVELVMEAVMILLGKEPTWTESKRQLGEQKFLDTLKSFDRNNISERTLKIIGGYVRNPELDPEKVGTVSKAAKSLMLWVGAIENYGNVFKYVGPKIRKMEEANASLLEKQNKLAAAERKLVELAEKIAQLRTEYDAKIVEKQLLEEKAQQMALKLDRARNLVDNLAGERTRWIATKEMLEGNYARLIGDTLLAAGFLTYLGPVNIETRASFLAQWLIDLETLEMPFTRQFSLPAFFYEPTVLVRWHENGLPPDGFSAENATILMKSTRVALIVDPQEEGQKWLLAELDGNVKLVDFDDEICESTVVETFEQHVPLVVENINRRNVNQLEELFTLRDAVVISCGKCGRKKDSNKKAHPLYLVGQEILAIPGSLQKRINQLSFVLGTEGLEIKMLGLLVRSENPSLEERSDSLHQTILRNKQTLVDLEEAILRILNESSVPLLEDEDLYRVLASARATFEVVSGGLLQAEQTRLDIQTAREVYRSCAARSALLFLAVSELQLFNPFYRYSLDWYQELFSESLEKSGRVQQVAERKGRIDDYHTFNVFR
;
A
#
# COMPACT_ATOMS: atom_id res chain seq x y z
N MET A 1 66.04 -44.23 18.37
CA MET A 1 67.20 -44.30 19.27
C MET A 1 68.16 -43.15 18.96
N GLU A 2 68.66 -43.01 17.72
CA GLU A 2 69.51 -41.87 17.32
C GLU A 2 68.82 -40.49 17.38
N LEU A 3 67.51 -40.42 17.14
CA LEU A 3 66.76 -39.16 17.23
C LEU A 3 66.64 -38.59 18.65
N LEU A 4 66.62 -39.46 19.68
CA LEU A 4 66.45 -39.04 21.07
C LEU A 4 67.78 -38.77 21.77
N SER A 5 68.89 -39.33 21.29
CA SER A 5 70.22 -39.14 21.88
C SER A 5 70.78 -37.72 21.71
N GLY A 6 70.18 -36.91 20.84
CA GLY A 6 70.54 -35.49 20.64
C GLY A 6 69.55 -34.48 21.23
N ILE A 7 68.38 -34.92 21.71
CA ILE A 7 67.30 -34.04 22.20
C ILE A 7 67.22 -34.05 23.73
N VAL A 8 67.50 -35.19 24.37
CA VAL A 8 67.48 -35.31 25.83
C VAL A 8 68.87 -35.00 26.36
N THR A 9 69.01 -33.87 27.05
CA THR A 9 70.30 -33.52 27.67
C THR A 9 70.57 -34.39 28.89
N GLY A 10 71.83 -34.46 29.35
CA GLY A 10 72.20 -35.24 30.53
C GLY A 10 71.42 -34.84 31.80
N GLU A 11 70.91 -33.61 31.87
CA GLU A 11 70.10 -33.09 32.98
C GLU A 11 68.63 -33.54 32.89
N ASP A 12 68.04 -33.55 31.70
CA ASP A 12 66.66 -34.02 31.45
C ASP A 12 66.50 -35.51 31.74
N MET A 13 67.56 -36.29 31.47
CA MET A 13 67.66 -37.68 31.89
C MET A 13 67.52 -37.80 33.41
N GLY A 14 68.15 -36.92 34.20
CA GLY A 14 68.08 -36.96 35.66
C GLY A 14 66.66 -36.81 36.22
N LEU A 15 65.85 -35.93 35.62
CA LEU A 15 64.47 -35.64 36.05
C LEU A 15 63.47 -36.74 35.67
N LEU A 16 63.63 -37.37 34.50
CA LEU A 16 62.76 -38.46 34.02
C LEU A 16 62.86 -39.75 34.87
N PHE A 17 63.93 -39.93 35.66
CA PHE A 17 64.16 -41.15 36.47
C PHE A 17 63.91 -40.99 37.97
N CYS A 18 63.45 -39.82 38.46
CA CYS A 18 63.16 -39.65 39.89
C CYS A 18 61.85 -40.33 40.34
N ASP A 19 60.87 -40.52 39.46
CA ASP A 19 59.51 -40.98 39.86
C ASP A 19 59.25 -42.50 39.70
N ASN A 20 60.20 -43.27 39.17
CA ASN A 20 59.99 -44.72 38.94
C ASN A 20 60.45 -45.64 40.09
N THR A 21 60.86 -45.10 41.25
CA THR A 21 61.40 -45.89 42.38
C THR A 21 60.42 -46.18 43.53
N SER A 22 59.10 -46.18 43.30
CA SER A 22 58.12 -46.60 44.32
C SER A 22 57.34 -47.86 43.90
N GLY A 23 57.99 -49.03 43.95
CA GLY A 23 57.26 -50.32 43.88
C GLY A 23 58.10 -51.55 43.52
N GLY A 24 58.82 -52.13 44.48
CA GLY A 24 59.43 -53.47 44.34
C GLY A 24 60.52 -53.76 45.39
N PRO A 25 60.59 -54.96 46.00
CA PRO A 25 61.36 -55.18 47.22
C PRO A 25 62.87 -55.30 46.98
N LYS A 26 63.63 -54.81 47.96
CA LYS A 26 65.10 -54.78 48.04
C LYS A 26 65.72 -56.18 47.92
N SER A 27 66.52 -56.40 46.89
CA SER A 27 67.63 -57.36 46.91
C SER A 27 68.96 -56.61 47.05
N THR A 28 69.90 -57.20 47.79
CA THR A 28 71.20 -56.66 48.18
C THR A 28 72.14 -56.41 46.98
N PRO A 29 73.10 -55.47 47.08
CA PRO A 29 73.92 -55.05 45.95
C PRO A 29 75.09 -56.02 45.74
N ALA A 30 75.31 -56.43 44.50
CA ALA A 30 76.58 -56.99 44.05
C ALA A 30 77.35 -55.88 43.31
N GLU A 31 78.60 -55.68 43.69
CA GLU A 31 79.50 -54.69 43.12
C GLU A 31 79.76 -54.96 41.63
N GLY A 32 79.73 -53.88 40.83
CA GLY A 32 80.35 -53.85 39.51
C GLY A 32 79.40 -53.87 38.32
N THR A 33 78.60 -52.82 38.14
CA THR A 33 78.30 -52.17 36.85
C THR A 33 77.38 -50.98 37.07
N ASP A 34 77.57 -49.94 36.27
CA ASP A 34 76.84 -48.66 36.26
C ASP A 34 75.40 -48.83 35.71
N GLU A 35 74.64 -49.81 36.20
CA GLU A 35 73.31 -50.20 35.70
C GLU A 35 72.15 -49.53 36.45
N GLY A 36 72.38 -48.32 36.98
CA GLY A 36 71.43 -47.63 37.86
C GLY A 36 70.42 -46.68 37.21
N ARG A 37 70.51 -46.36 35.91
CA ARG A 37 69.59 -45.42 35.22
C ARG A 37 69.40 -45.72 33.73
N ALA A 38 69.21 -46.99 33.36
CA ALA A 38 68.90 -47.33 31.97
C ALA A 38 67.40 -47.11 31.70
N ILE A 39 67.06 -46.24 30.75
CA ILE A 39 65.70 -46.14 30.21
C ILE A 39 65.22 -47.53 29.81
N ASP A 40 64.05 -47.94 30.30
CA ASP A 40 63.35 -49.12 29.79
C ASP A 40 62.77 -48.81 28.40
N TRP A 41 63.64 -48.86 27.39
CA TRP A 41 63.30 -48.59 26.00
C TRP A 41 62.25 -49.54 25.46
N ARG A 42 62.01 -50.70 26.09
CA ARG A 42 60.95 -51.62 25.70
C ARG A 42 59.58 -51.05 26.06
N LYS A 43 59.44 -50.45 27.24
CA LYS A 43 58.22 -49.73 27.63
C LYS A 43 57.95 -48.52 26.74
N VAL A 44 58.99 -47.74 26.41
CA VAL A 44 58.84 -46.61 25.49
C VAL A 44 58.38 -47.08 24.11
N ARG A 45 58.99 -48.13 23.54
CA ARG A 45 58.57 -48.69 22.25
C ARG A 45 57.17 -49.29 22.25
N ALA A 46 56.73 -49.85 23.37
CA ALA A 46 55.37 -50.42 23.49
C ALA A 46 54.28 -49.34 23.58
N ASN A 47 54.63 -48.14 24.06
CA ASN A 47 53.66 -47.07 24.32
C ASN A 47 53.74 -45.89 23.34
N LEU A 48 54.82 -45.78 22.55
CA LEU A 48 55.01 -44.72 21.56
C LEU A 48 54.68 -45.24 20.16
N HIS A 49 53.55 -44.79 19.63
CA HIS A 49 53.17 -44.98 18.23
C HIS A 49 53.35 -43.65 17.49
N LEU A 50 54.04 -43.70 16.34
CA LEU A 50 54.26 -42.53 15.49
C LEU A 50 53.47 -42.69 14.20
N VAL A 51 52.76 -41.64 13.80
CA VAL A 51 52.11 -41.52 12.50
C VAL A 51 52.77 -40.36 11.76
N VAL A 52 53.26 -40.63 10.55
CA VAL A 52 53.92 -39.62 9.71
C VAL A 52 53.08 -39.45 8.46
N CYS A 53 52.50 -38.28 8.29
CA CYS A 53 51.78 -37.90 7.08
C CYS A 53 52.76 -37.27 6.09
N LEU A 54 52.97 -37.90 4.94
CA LEU A 54 53.82 -37.40 3.88
C LEU A 54 52.97 -36.92 2.71
N PRO A 55 53.32 -35.79 2.07
CA PRO A 55 52.63 -35.34 0.86
C PRO A 55 52.84 -36.36 -0.26
N LEU A 56 51.77 -36.61 -1.02
CA LEU A 56 51.74 -37.58 -2.13
C LEU A 56 52.51 -37.15 -3.38
N GLU A 57 53.20 -36.01 -3.35
CA GLU A 57 53.93 -35.51 -4.51
C GLU A 57 55.09 -36.48 -4.85
N PRO A 58 55.05 -37.16 -6.02
CA PRO A 58 55.91 -38.32 -6.25
C PRO A 58 57.41 -38.01 -6.17
N ALA A 59 57.81 -36.79 -6.54
CA ALA A 59 59.20 -36.36 -6.49
C ALA A 59 59.68 -36.14 -5.05
N ALA A 60 58.93 -35.34 -4.25
CA ALA A 60 59.26 -35.06 -2.86
C ALA A 60 59.22 -36.33 -2.01
N PHE A 61 58.21 -37.17 -2.21
CA PHE A 61 58.08 -38.46 -1.51
C PHE A 61 59.28 -39.38 -1.78
N ARG A 62 59.73 -39.50 -3.04
CA ARG A 62 60.93 -40.27 -3.39
C ARG A 62 62.17 -39.73 -2.72
N THR A 63 62.37 -38.41 -2.71
CA THR A 63 63.51 -37.78 -2.04
C THR A 63 63.52 -38.04 -0.53
N VAL A 64 62.36 -37.96 0.13
CA VAL A 64 62.22 -38.26 1.56
C VAL A 64 62.56 -39.72 1.86
N LEU A 65 62.06 -40.67 1.07
CA LEU A 65 62.35 -42.10 1.28
C LEU A 65 63.82 -42.44 1.00
N GLN A 66 64.44 -41.81 0.00
CA GLN A 66 65.87 -41.98 -0.28
C GLN A 66 66.73 -41.42 0.84
N ARG A 67 66.33 -40.27 1.42
CA ARG A 67 67.05 -39.62 2.53
C ARG A 67 66.85 -40.35 3.86
N TYR A 68 65.69 -40.98 4.07
CA TYR A 68 65.33 -41.67 5.31
C TYR A 68 64.78 -43.09 5.04
N PRO A 69 65.65 -44.07 4.72
CA PRO A 69 65.22 -45.45 4.44
C PRO A 69 64.47 -46.13 5.60
N SER A 70 64.72 -45.70 6.84
CA SER A 70 64.02 -46.19 8.04
C SER A 70 62.51 -45.99 7.97
N LEU A 71 62.02 -44.99 7.24
CA LEU A 71 60.58 -44.78 7.04
C LEU A 71 59.94 -45.96 6.30
N THR A 72 60.63 -46.57 5.34
CA THR A 72 60.09 -47.77 4.65
C THR A 72 60.22 -49.05 5.46
N ARG A 73 61.21 -49.13 6.36
CA ARG A 73 61.51 -50.35 7.13
C ARG A 73 60.67 -50.45 8.40
N ASP A 74 60.54 -49.34 9.11
CA ASP A 74 60.05 -49.30 10.49
C ASP A 74 58.59 -48.81 10.58
N PHE A 75 58.01 -48.28 9.50
CA PHE A 75 56.61 -47.86 9.42
C PHE A 75 55.80 -48.75 8.47
N ALA A 76 54.51 -48.94 8.78
CA ALA A 76 53.55 -49.47 7.84
C ALA A 76 53.13 -48.36 6.88
N LEU A 77 53.15 -48.64 5.57
CA LEU A 77 52.70 -47.71 4.55
C LEU A 77 51.18 -47.86 4.37
N ASP A 78 50.46 -46.77 4.58
CA ASP A 78 49.05 -46.65 4.22
C ASP A 78 48.91 -45.59 3.10
N CYS A 79 48.43 -46.03 1.94
CA CYS A 79 48.27 -45.18 0.77
C CYS A 79 46.84 -44.67 0.69
N MET A 80 46.65 -43.39 1.04
CA MET A 80 45.36 -42.72 0.89
C MET A 80 45.13 -42.37 -0.58
N HIS A 81 44.13 -43.01 -1.18
CA HIS A 81 43.70 -42.74 -2.56
C HIS A 81 42.62 -41.67 -2.59
N ASP A 82 42.33 -41.15 -3.77
CA ASP A 82 41.18 -40.28 -3.98
C ASP A 82 39.87 -41.00 -3.64
N TRP A 83 38.85 -40.20 -3.30
CA TRP A 83 37.53 -40.70 -2.94
C TRP A 83 36.90 -41.45 -4.10
N PRO A 84 36.37 -42.67 -3.88
CA PRO A 84 35.66 -43.40 -4.93
C PRO A 84 34.32 -42.72 -5.23
N GLU A 85 33.81 -42.95 -6.45
CA GLU A 85 32.54 -42.40 -6.93
C GLU A 85 31.37 -42.62 -5.96
N ALA A 86 31.24 -43.85 -5.43
CA ALA A 86 30.19 -44.18 -4.48
C ALA A 86 30.25 -43.32 -3.20
N SER A 87 31.45 -42.99 -2.74
CA SER A 87 31.64 -42.12 -1.57
C SER A 87 31.30 -40.66 -1.88
N LEU A 88 31.70 -40.14 -3.04
CA LEU A 88 31.37 -38.77 -3.44
C LEU A 88 29.86 -38.55 -3.54
N LEU A 89 29.14 -39.50 -4.15
CA LEU A 89 27.68 -39.49 -4.23
C LEU A 89 27.02 -39.56 -2.84
N GLU A 90 27.53 -40.42 -1.95
CA GLU A 90 27.01 -40.55 -0.59
C GLU A 90 27.26 -39.28 0.24
N ILE A 91 28.44 -38.66 0.10
CA ILE A 91 28.80 -37.41 0.79
C ILE A 91 27.85 -36.29 0.39
N SER A 92 27.66 -36.02 -0.91
CA SER A 92 26.74 -34.97 -1.36
C SER A 92 25.30 -35.26 -0.94
N ARG A 93 24.88 -36.52 -0.99
CA ARG A 93 23.53 -36.91 -0.57
C ARG A 93 23.31 -36.62 0.91
N LYS A 94 24.23 -37.02 1.80
CA LYS A 94 24.12 -36.75 3.24
C LYS A 94 24.20 -35.26 3.55
N TYR A 95 25.14 -34.56 2.92
CA TYR A 95 25.32 -33.12 3.11
C TYR A 95 24.04 -32.33 2.76
N LEU A 96 23.45 -32.59 1.59
CA LEU A 96 22.22 -31.89 1.19
C LEU A 96 21.04 -32.20 2.11
N LEU A 97 20.88 -33.45 2.55
CA LEU A 97 19.81 -33.84 3.47
C LEU A 97 19.89 -33.10 4.82
N GLU A 98 21.10 -32.82 5.30
CA GLU A 98 21.33 -32.15 6.58
C GLU A 98 21.25 -30.63 6.46
N ASN A 99 21.82 -30.06 5.39
CA ASN A 99 22.10 -28.62 5.31
C ASN A 99 21.20 -27.86 4.32
N VAL A 100 20.69 -28.50 3.26
CA VAL A 100 20.04 -27.79 2.15
C VAL A 100 18.59 -28.24 1.92
N ARG A 101 17.63 -27.31 2.04
CA ARG A 101 16.25 -27.53 1.61
C ARG A 101 16.08 -27.11 0.16
N LEU A 102 15.70 -28.01 -0.76
CA LEU A 102 15.64 -27.67 -2.19
C LEU A 102 14.28 -27.10 -2.61
N HIS A 103 13.18 -27.63 -2.07
CA HIS A 103 11.83 -27.17 -2.37
C HIS A 103 11.36 -26.13 -1.36
N VAL A 104 11.76 -24.87 -1.58
CA VAL A 104 11.33 -23.70 -0.79
C VAL A 104 10.49 -22.79 -1.68
N SER A 105 9.30 -22.37 -1.23
CA SER A 105 8.46 -21.42 -1.96
C SER A 105 9.12 -20.05 -2.09
N ILE A 106 8.92 -19.35 -3.21
CA ILE A 106 9.36 -17.95 -3.39
C ILE A 106 8.70 -16.98 -2.40
N LEU A 107 7.50 -17.32 -1.91
CA LEU A 107 6.81 -16.53 -0.88
C LEU A 107 7.46 -16.69 0.52
N GLY A 108 8.50 -17.52 0.64
CA GLY A 108 9.14 -17.87 1.90
C GLY A 108 8.34 -18.89 2.72
N VAL A 109 8.82 -19.17 3.92
CA VAL A 109 8.02 -19.82 4.97
C VAL A 109 7.07 -18.74 5.49
N GLY A 110 5.75 -18.91 5.31
CA GLY A 110 4.78 -17.92 5.77
C GLY A 110 4.96 -17.57 7.25
N ALA A 111 4.47 -16.40 7.66
CA ALA A 111 4.45 -15.94 9.06
C ALA A 111 3.76 -16.95 10.01
N ASP A 112 2.93 -17.84 9.46
CA ASP A 112 2.54 -19.07 10.11
C ASP A 112 3.63 -20.13 9.87
N GLY A 113 4.52 -20.31 10.85
CA GLY A 113 5.53 -21.39 10.92
C GLY A 113 4.98 -22.83 10.86
N LEU A 114 3.72 -22.99 10.46
CA LEU A 114 3.11 -24.23 10.02
C LEU A 114 3.29 -24.34 8.50
N ALA A 115 4.50 -24.72 8.07
CA ALA A 115 4.58 -25.64 6.96
C ALA A 115 3.73 -26.86 7.38
N LYS A 116 2.44 -26.87 6.99
CA LYS A 116 1.57 -28.03 7.15
C LYS A 116 2.39 -29.18 6.60
N LYS A 117 2.90 -30.04 7.50
CA LYS A 117 3.41 -31.36 7.16
C LYS A 117 2.20 -32.10 6.62
N MET A 118 1.85 -31.82 5.37
CA MET A 118 0.91 -32.62 4.63
C MET A 118 1.67 -33.92 4.37
N ARG A 119 1.59 -34.82 5.35
CA ARG A 119 1.89 -36.24 5.16
C ARG A 119 0.92 -36.71 4.07
N ARG A 120 1.32 -36.53 2.82
CA ARG A 120 0.67 -37.18 1.69
C ARG A 120 0.88 -38.67 1.90
N ARG A 121 -0.23 -39.41 1.89
CA ARG A 121 -0.28 -40.86 1.66
C ARG A 121 0.81 -41.26 0.66
N GLU A 122 1.53 -42.34 0.95
CA GLU A 122 2.48 -43.02 0.08
C GLU A 122 1.95 -43.04 -1.36
N SER A 123 2.47 -42.12 -2.17
CA SER A 123 2.30 -42.13 -3.62
C SER A 123 3.47 -42.91 -4.19
N LEU A 124 3.21 -43.82 -5.13
CA LEU A 124 4.23 -44.55 -5.88
C LEU A 124 5.08 -43.63 -6.80
N VAL A 125 4.81 -42.32 -6.80
CA VAL A 125 5.53 -41.29 -7.57
C VAL A 125 6.50 -40.58 -6.63
N GLN A 126 7.80 -40.60 -6.96
CA GLN A 126 8.85 -39.85 -6.25
C GLN A 126 8.41 -38.39 -6.06
N SER A 127 8.55 -37.87 -4.84
CA SER A 127 8.21 -36.48 -4.54
C SER A 127 9.09 -35.50 -5.32
N THR A 128 8.60 -34.28 -5.56
CA THR A 128 9.37 -33.23 -6.25
C THR A 128 10.67 -32.91 -5.52
N GLU A 129 10.66 -32.90 -4.19
CA GLU A 129 11.85 -32.73 -3.35
C GLU A 129 12.83 -33.89 -3.55
N GLU A 130 12.38 -35.14 -3.51
CA GLU A 130 13.27 -36.30 -3.71
C GLU A 130 13.91 -36.29 -5.10
N ARG A 131 13.16 -35.94 -6.15
CA ARG A 131 13.73 -35.82 -7.51
C ARG A 131 14.79 -34.72 -7.59
N LEU A 132 14.51 -33.54 -7.04
CA LEU A 132 15.46 -32.44 -7.00
C LEU A 132 16.70 -32.80 -6.18
N GLN A 133 16.53 -33.48 -5.04
CA GLN A 133 17.65 -33.97 -4.24
C GLN A 133 18.50 -34.97 -5.02
N ILE A 134 17.88 -35.90 -5.75
CA ILE A 134 18.60 -36.87 -6.57
C ILE A 134 19.41 -36.15 -7.66
N ALA A 135 18.76 -35.29 -8.45
CA ALA A 135 19.41 -34.58 -9.53
C ALA A 135 20.52 -33.60 -9.05
N THR A 136 20.29 -32.92 -7.92
CA THR A 136 21.27 -31.94 -7.37
C THR A 136 22.55 -32.63 -6.91
N HIS A 137 22.46 -33.74 -6.16
CA HIS A 137 23.66 -34.43 -5.69
C HIS A 137 24.38 -35.17 -6.82
N ASP A 138 23.64 -35.72 -7.80
CA ASP A 138 24.24 -36.32 -9.00
C ASP A 138 25.01 -35.27 -9.80
N LEU A 139 24.46 -34.07 -9.98
CA LEU A 139 25.18 -33.01 -10.70
C LEU A 139 26.40 -32.49 -9.94
N LEU A 140 26.32 -32.31 -8.61
CA LEU A 140 27.48 -31.93 -7.79
C LEU A 140 28.61 -32.94 -7.94
N PHE A 141 28.28 -34.24 -7.90
CA PHE A 141 29.23 -35.31 -8.18
C PHE A 141 29.80 -35.20 -9.60
N ARG A 142 28.97 -35.07 -10.64
CA ARG A 142 29.43 -34.96 -12.03
C ARG A 142 30.34 -33.77 -12.28
N ILE A 143 30.03 -32.61 -11.70
CA ILE A 143 30.89 -31.41 -11.78
C ILE A 143 32.27 -31.73 -11.23
N HIS A 144 32.34 -32.27 -10.00
CA HIS A 144 33.63 -32.61 -9.38
C HIS A 144 34.37 -33.69 -10.18
N TYR A 145 33.67 -34.75 -10.54
CA TYR A 145 34.24 -35.89 -11.24
C TYR A 145 34.78 -35.49 -12.61
N ALA A 146 34.07 -34.66 -13.37
CA ALA A 146 34.53 -34.15 -14.67
C ALA A 146 35.83 -33.33 -14.55
N VAL A 147 35.95 -32.47 -13.54
CA VAL A 147 37.18 -31.70 -13.34
C VAL A 147 38.31 -32.60 -12.83
N GLN A 148 38.01 -33.56 -11.95
CA GLN A 148 38.99 -34.51 -11.42
C GLN A 148 39.55 -35.44 -12.51
N THR A 149 38.71 -35.95 -13.42
CA THR A 149 39.15 -36.79 -14.53
C THR A 149 40.03 -36.01 -15.49
N GLU A 150 39.65 -34.79 -15.86
CA GLU A 150 40.48 -33.90 -16.67
C GLU A 150 41.79 -33.53 -15.97
N ALA A 151 41.78 -33.32 -14.65
CA ALA A 151 42.98 -33.05 -13.84
C ALA A 151 43.98 -34.23 -13.84
N ALA A 152 43.50 -35.46 -14.02
CA ALA A 152 44.32 -36.66 -14.06
C ALA A 152 44.97 -36.91 -15.44
N LEU A 153 44.56 -36.19 -16.50
CA LEU A 153 45.08 -36.39 -17.84
C LEU A 153 46.50 -35.84 -18.03
N SER A 154 47.26 -36.50 -18.93
CA SER A 154 48.57 -36.06 -19.41
C SER A 154 48.46 -34.74 -20.20
N GLY A 155 48.45 -33.62 -19.50
CA GLY A 155 48.26 -32.28 -20.08
C GLY A 155 47.56 -31.31 -19.14
N ALA A 156 46.91 -31.80 -18.08
CA ALA A 156 46.21 -31.01 -17.07
C ALA A 156 47.07 -29.91 -16.45
N SER A 157 48.32 -30.24 -16.10
CA SER A 157 49.28 -29.28 -15.52
C SER A 157 49.61 -28.12 -16.45
N LYS A 158 49.55 -28.30 -17.78
CA LYS A 158 49.72 -27.19 -18.74
C LYS A 158 48.48 -26.30 -18.83
N ARG A 159 47.31 -26.84 -18.48
CA ARG A 159 46.01 -26.15 -18.46
C ARG A 159 45.61 -25.66 -17.07
N ASN A 160 46.48 -25.81 -16.07
CA ASN A 160 46.24 -25.53 -14.65
C ASN A 160 44.93 -26.11 -14.10
N ILE A 161 44.54 -27.30 -14.56
CA ILE A 161 43.35 -27.99 -14.05
C ILE A 161 43.73 -28.68 -12.74
N ILE A 162 43.14 -28.23 -11.63
CA ILE A 162 43.40 -28.75 -10.28
C ILE A 162 42.05 -29.10 -9.63
N ALA A 163 41.95 -30.31 -9.10
CA ALA A 163 40.76 -30.77 -8.38
C ALA A 163 41.15 -31.67 -7.20
N PRO A 164 41.71 -31.10 -6.11
CA PRO A 164 41.97 -31.86 -4.91
C PRO A 164 40.64 -32.33 -4.31
N GLY A 165 40.58 -33.54 -3.75
CA GLY A 165 39.34 -34.09 -3.18
C GLY A 165 38.69 -33.19 -2.12
N SER A 166 39.47 -32.36 -1.43
CA SER A 166 38.94 -31.36 -0.48
C SER A 166 38.10 -30.26 -1.12
N TRP A 167 38.31 -29.93 -2.40
CA TRP A 167 37.50 -28.92 -3.09
C TRP A 167 36.08 -29.42 -3.36
N TYR A 168 35.81 -30.72 -3.21
CA TYR A 168 34.43 -31.21 -3.26
C TYR A 168 33.59 -30.65 -2.10
N PHE A 169 34.16 -30.59 -0.89
CA PHE A 169 33.48 -29.95 0.25
C PHE A 169 33.30 -28.44 0.01
N GLU A 170 34.30 -27.77 -0.57
CA GLU A 170 34.18 -26.36 -0.95
C GLU A 170 33.06 -26.13 -1.99
N LEU A 171 32.89 -27.06 -2.95
CA LEU A 171 31.79 -27.01 -3.91
C LEU A 171 30.44 -27.09 -3.20
N LEU A 172 30.30 -28.01 -2.23
CA LEU A 172 29.08 -28.19 -1.44
C LEU A 172 28.77 -26.94 -0.60
N ASP A 173 29.77 -26.43 0.12
CA ASP A 173 29.66 -25.21 0.94
C ASP A 173 29.34 -23.98 0.08
N THR A 174 29.98 -23.85 -1.09
CA THR A 174 29.71 -22.77 -2.03
C THR A 174 28.31 -22.87 -2.61
N PHE A 175 27.84 -24.07 -2.97
CA PHE A 175 26.48 -24.27 -3.45
C PHE A 175 25.44 -23.89 -2.39
N GLU A 176 25.60 -24.37 -1.15
CA GLU A 176 24.70 -24.01 -0.03
C GLU A 176 24.64 -22.49 0.16
N ARG A 177 25.82 -21.86 0.28
CA ARG A 177 25.94 -20.43 0.52
C ARG A 177 25.32 -19.60 -0.59
N VAL A 178 25.71 -19.85 -1.84
CA VAL A 178 25.23 -19.08 -3.00
C VAL A 178 23.73 -19.27 -3.19
N LEU A 179 23.21 -20.49 -3.00
CA LEU A 179 21.77 -20.76 -3.09
C LEU A 179 21.01 -19.99 -2.02
N CYS A 180 21.53 -19.95 -0.80
CA CYS A 180 20.92 -19.21 0.30
C CYS A 180 20.92 -17.69 0.03
N GLU A 181 22.07 -17.12 -0.33
CA GLU A 181 22.22 -15.71 -0.69
C GLU A 181 21.24 -15.31 -1.80
N LYS A 182 21.24 -16.05 -2.91
CA LYS A 182 20.40 -15.73 -4.07
C LYS A 182 18.91 -15.96 -3.84
N ARG A 183 18.54 -16.93 -3.00
CA ARG A 183 17.13 -17.06 -2.56
C ARG A 183 16.68 -15.84 -1.80
N LEU A 184 17.45 -15.39 -0.82
CA LEU A 184 17.08 -14.22 -0.01
C LEU A 184 16.98 -12.96 -0.88
N GLU A 185 17.91 -12.76 -1.80
CA GLU A 185 17.91 -11.67 -2.76
C GLU A 185 16.65 -11.68 -3.65
N ILE A 186 16.38 -12.80 -4.32
CA ILE A 186 15.22 -12.94 -5.23
C ILE A 186 13.90 -12.84 -4.45
N GLN A 187 13.80 -13.44 -3.26
CA GLN A 187 12.60 -13.37 -2.42
C GLN A 187 12.33 -11.94 -1.92
N ALA A 188 13.37 -11.21 -1.54
CA ALA A 188 13.23 -9.82 -1.11
C ALA A 188 12.73 -8.93 -2.27
N LEU A 189 13.32 -9.07 -3.45
CA LEU A 189 12.88 -8.38 -4.67
C LEU A 189 11.46 -8.78 -5.06
N HIS A 190 11.14 -10.07 -5.09
CA HIS A 190 9.81 -10.58 -5.41
C HIS A 190 8.76 -10.02 -4.45
N ARG A 191 9.04 -10.02 -3.14
CA ARG A 191 8.16 -9.41 -2.14
C ARG A 191 7.96 -7.91 -2.41
N LYS A 192 9.02 -7.16 -2.70
CA LYS A 192 8.97 -5.72 -3.00
C LYS A 192 8.01 -5.42 -4.16
N PHE A 193 8.18 -6.11 -5.28
CA PHE A 193 7.33 -5.94 -6.46
C PHE A 193 5.91 -6.49 -6.26
N ARG A 194 5.76 -7.64 -5.62
CA ARG A 194 4.44 -8.24 -5.33
C ARG A 194 3.58 -7.29 -4.49
N VAL A 195 4.12 -6.77 -3.39
CA VAL A 195 3.37 -5.83 -2.53
C VAL A 195 3.05 -4.55 -3.29
N GLY A 196 3.99 -4.03 -4.09
CA GLY A 196 3.74 -2.85 -4.93
C GLY A 196 2.58 -3.06 -5.92
N VAL A 197 2.54 -4.21 -6.60
CA VAL A 197 1.43 -4.57 -7.51
C VAL A 197 0.11 -4.74 -6.75
N GLU A 198 0.11 -5.47 -5.64
CA GLU A 198 -1.08 -5.66 -4.79
C GLU A 198 -1.68 -4.32 -4.33
N ARG A 199 -0.83 -3.36 -3.93
CA ARG A 199 -1.28 -2.02 -3.54
C ARG A 199 -1.93 -1.24 -4.69
N ILE A 200 -1.40 -1.35 -5.90
CA ILE A 200 -1.99 -0.71 -7.08
C ILE A 200 -3.34 -1.38 -7.43
N GLU A 201 -3.42 -2.71 -7.32
CA GLU A 201 -4.66 -3.44 -7.57
C GLU A 201 -5.76 -3.09 -6.56
N ASP A 202 -5.42 -3.06 -5.26
CA ASP A 202 -6.31 -2.60 -4.20
C ASP A 202 -6.81 -1.16 -4.44
N ALA A 203 -5.91 -0.27 -4.89
CA ALA A 203 -6.29 1.10 -5.21
C ALA A 203 -7.22 1.16 -6.43
N THR A 204 -6.96 0.34 -7.45
CA THR A 204 -7.79 0.25 -8.66
C THR A 204 -9.20 -0.24 -8.32
N GLU A 205 -9.33 -1.26 -7.47
CA GLU A 205 -10.61 -1.76 -7.00
C GLU A 205 -11.37 -0.69 -6.19
N LYS A 206 -10.70 -0.01 -5.26
CA LYS A 206 -11.31 1.08 -4.48
C LYS A 206 -11.78 2.24 -5.35
N VAL A 207 -11.05 2.57 -6.42
CA VAL A 207 -11.48 3.60 -7.38
C VAL A 207 -12.75 3.19 -8.12
N ALA A 208 -12.88 1.91 -8.48
CA ALA A 208 -14.10 1.39 -9.10
C ALA A 208 -15.30 1.51 -8.15
N ILE A 209 -15.14 1.08 -6.89
CA ILE A 209 -16.19 1.18 -5.86
C ILE A 209 -16.60 2.64 -5.61
N LEU A 210 -15.63 3.54 -5.41
CA LEU A 210 -15.90 4.97 -5.21
C LEU A 210 -16.59 5.61 -6.43
N SER A 211 -16.34 5.09 -7.64
CA SER A 211 -16.99 5.56 -8.87
C SER A 211 -18.46 5.19 -8.91
N GLU A 212 -18.80 3.97 -8.51
CA GLU A 212 -20.19 3.54 -8.39
C GLU A 212 -20.91 4.31 -7.28
N GLU A 213 -20.27 4.51 -6.12
CA GLU A 213 -20.82 5.32 -5.02
C GLU A 213 -21.11 6.76 -5.46
N LEU A 214 -20.18 7.40 -6.18
CA LEU A 214 -20.36 8.77 -6.68
C LEU A 214 -21.52 8.84 -7.67
N GLN A 215 -21.64 7.86 -8.57
CA GLN A 215 -22.74 7.80 -9.52
C GLN A 215 -24.09 7.63 -8.82
N GLN A 216 -24.17 6.77 -7.80
CA GLN A 216 -25.38 6.61 -7.00
C GLN A 216 -25.75 7.91 -6.28
N ARG A 217 -24.77 8.60 -5.67
CA ARG A 217 -25.02 9.89 -5.00
C ARG A 217 -25.49 10.96 -5.98
N GLN A 218 -24.96 10.99 -7.21
CA GLN A 218 -25.44 11.92 -8.25
C GLN A 218 -26.90 11.66 -8.63
N LEU A 219 -27.31 10.39 -8.69
CA LEU A 219 -28.73 10.02 -8.89
C LEU A 219 -29.60 10.48 -7.71
N ASP A 220 -29.12 10.30 -6.47
CA ASP A 220 -29.84 10.74 -5.28
C ASP A 220 -30.01 12.27 -5.28
N ILE A 221 -28.98 13.05 -5.65
CA ILE A 221 -29.06 14.52 -5.78
C ILE A 221 -30.12 14.90 -6.83
N ALA A 222 -30.15 14.22 -7.97
CA ALA A 222 -31.13 14.48 -9.01
C ALA A 222 -32.55 14.14 -8.54
N LEU A 223 -32.74 13.05 -7.78
CA LEU A 223 -34.02 12.70 -7.17
C LEU A 223 -34.47 13.76 -6.15
N PHE A 224 -33.57 14.24 -5.29
CA PHE A 224 -33.85 15.33 -4.36
C PHE A 224 -34.25 16.61 -5.09
N GLN A 225 -33.61 16.92 -6.23
CA GLN A 225 -34.00 18.06 -7.05
C GLN A 225 -35.45 17.93 -7.55
N VAL A 226 -35.84 16.76 -8.07
CA VAL A 226 -37.22 16.50 -8.51
C VAL A 226 -38.21 16.64 -7.35
N GLN A 227 -37.88 16.10 -6.17
CA GLN A 227 -38.73 16.23 -4.98
C GLN A 227 -38.89 17.69 -4.54
N LEU A 228 -37.82 18.47 -4.57
CA LEU A 228 -37.86 19.91 -4.25
C LEU A 228 -38.74 20.68 -5.24
N ASP A 229 -38.68 20.33 -6.54
CA ASP A 229 -39.53 20.92 -7.56
C ASP A 229 -41.01 20.55 -7.36
N GLU A 230 -41.32 19.30 -6.95
CA GLU A 230 -42.66 18.87 -6.57
C GLU A 230 -43.19 19.62 -5.33
N PHE A 231 -42.37 19.77 -4.28
CA PHE A 231 -42.74 20.56 -3.09
C PHE A 231 -43.00 22.02 -3.44
N LEU A 232 -42.19 22.63 -4.31
CA LEU A 232 -42.43 23.99 -4.82
C LEU A 232 -43.76 24.08 -5.58
N GLY A 233 -44.07 23.09 -6.42
CA GLY A 233 -45.36 22.99 -7.11
C GLY A 233 -46.53 22.92 -6.12
N GLN A 234 -46.45 22.05 -5.12
CA GLN A 234 -47.49 21.91 -4.09
C GLN A 234 -47.64 23.17 -3.24
N ILE A 235 -46.54 23.81 -2.84
CA ILE A 235 -46.57 25.09 -2.12
C ILE A 235 -47.21 26.17 -2.97
N ALA A 236 -46.89 26.26 -4.26
CA ALA A 236 -47.49 27.23 -5.17
C ALA A 236 -49.00 27.01 -5.34
N ASP A 237 -49.43 25.76 -5.53
CA ASP A 237 -50.84 25.41 -5.64
C ASP A 237 -51.62 25.69 -4.36
N GLN A 238 -51.10 25.30 -3.19
CA GLN A 238 -51.74 25.59 -1.91
C GLN A 238 -51.73 27.06 -1.56
N THR A 239 -50.67 27.81 -1.92
CA THR A 239 -50.62 29.27 -1.75
C THR A 239 -51.69 29.93 -2.61
N ARG A 240 -51.86 29.50 -3.87
CA ARG A 240 -52.93 29.99 -4.74
C ARG A 240 -54.33 29.67 -4.21
N GLU A 241 -54.54 28.47 -3.65
CA GLU A 241 -55.81 28.12 -3.01
C GLU A 241 -56.05 28.97 -1.75
N ALA A 242 -55.02 29.19 -0.93
CA ALA A 242 -55.08 30.02 0.27
C ALA A 242 -55.37 31.49 -0.06
N ASP A 243 -54.75 32.05 -1.10
CA ASP A 243 -54.98 33.43 -1.55
C ASP A 243 -56.41 33.61 -2.07
N ALA A 244 -56.91 32.66 -2.87
CA ALA A 244 -58.29 32.68 -3.35
C ALA A 244 -59.30 32.56 -2.18
N GLN A 245 -59.01 31.67 -1.22
CA GLN A 245 -59.83 31.49 -0.02
C GLN A 245 -59.77 32.74 0.88
N ALA A 246 -58.63 33.41 0.98
CA ALA A 246 -58.45 34.64 1.75
C ALA A 246 -59.22 35.81 1.15
N GLU A 247 -59.21 35.96 -0.17
CA GLU A 247 -60.01 36.96 -0.87
C GLU A 247 -61.52 36.68 -0.69
N GLU A 248 -61.94 35.42 -0.80
CA GLU A 248 -63.34 35.04 -0.56
C GLU A 248 -63.79 35.33 0.88
N VAL A 249 -62.96 34.99 1.88
CA VAL A 249 -63.21 35.28 3.30
C VAL A 249 -63.26 36.79 3.54
N SER A 250 -62.34 37.56 2.96
CA SER A 250 -62.32 39.03 3.01
C SER A 250 -63.64 39.63 2.52
N VAL A 251 -64.07 39.26 1.30
CA VAL A 251 -65.30 39.77 0.70
C VAL A 251 -66.54 39.36 1.51
N LYS A 252 -66.61 38.11 1.98
CA LYS A 252 -67.72 37.62 2.81
C LYS A 252 -67.75 38.32 4.16
N ARG A 253 -66.61 38.56 4.81
CA ARG A 253 -66.50 39.24 6.10
C ARG A 253 -67.02 40.67 6.02
N ILE A 254 -66.68 41.42 4.96
CA ILE A 254 -67.18 42.78 4.74
C ILE A 254 -68.70 42.78 4.56
N LYS A 255 -69.24 41.88 3.73
CA LYS A 255 -70.69 41.79 3.47
C LYS A 255 -71.48 41.38 4.72
N ILE A 256 -71.03 40.37 5.44
CA ILE A 256 -71.69 39.87 6.66
C ILE A 256 -71.62 40.93 7.77
N GLY A 257 -70.49 41.65 7.90
CA GLY A 257 -70.37 42.75 8.86
C GLY A 257 -71.35 43.90 8.59
N ALA A 258 -71.59 44.23 7.31
CA ALA A 258 -72.61 45.22 6.95
C ALA A 258 -74.05 44.74 7.27
N GLU A 259 -74.36 43.46 7.00
CA GLU A 259 -75.65 42.86 7.33
C GLU A 259 -75.88 42.73 8.85
N GLU A 260 -74.82 42.50 9.63
CA GLU A 260 -74.88 42.45 11.09
C GLU A 260 -75.28 43.79 11.71
N ILE A 261 -74.75 44.90 11.17
CA ILE A 261 -75.14 46.26 11.59
C ILE A 261 -76.62 46.51 11.30
N VAL A 262 -77.09 46.08 10.13
CA VAL A 262 -78.51 46.23 9.72
C VAL A 262 -79.44 45.39 10.60
N CYS A 263 -79.06 44.14 10.93
CA CYS A 263 -79.84 43.29 11.83
C CYS A 263 -79.93 43.85 13.25
N LYS A 264 -78.83 44.42 13.78
CA LYS A 264 -78.82 45.09 15.10
C LYS A 264 -79.77 46.29 15.13
N GLN A 265 -79.76 47.13 14.09
CA GLN A 265 -80.67 48.27 13.99
C GLN A 265 -82.14 47.84 13.88
N LEU A 266 -82.43 46.77 13.14
CA LEU A 266 -83.78 46.19 13.05
C LEU A 266 -84.28 45.63 14.39
N ALA A 267 -83.40 45.04 15.18
CA ALA A 267 -83.71 44.56 16.52
C ALA A 267 -84.01 45.71 17.49
N GLU A 268 -83.16 46.75 17.52
CA GLU A 268 -83.35 47.93 18.38
C GLU A 268 -84.67 48.66 18.08
N VAL A 269 -85.04 48.79 16.80
CA VAL A 269 -86.30 49.46 16.38
C VAL A 269 -87.54 48.63 16.74
N ALA A 270 -87.49 47.30 16.56
CA ALA A 270 -88.62 46.43 16.90
C ALA A 270 -88.89 46.36 18.42
N GLU A 271 -87.83 46.41 19.22
CA GLU A 271 -87.90 46.32 20.69
C GLU A 271 -88.33 47.66 21.33
N ALA A 272 -87.86 48.79 20.80
CA ALA A 272 -88.29 50.12 21.25
C ALA A 272 -89.79 50.37 21.02
N ASP A 273 -90.34 49.93 19.88
CA ASP A 273 -91.77 50.10 19.58
C ASP A 273 -92.68 49.21 20.45
N LEU A 274 -92.23 48.00 20.81
CA LEU A 274 -92.97 47.09 21.70
C LEU A 274 -93.06 47.62 23.14
N GLN A 275 -91.98 48.24 23.62
CA GLN A 275 -91.91 48.83 24.96
C GLN A 275 -92.88 50.01 25.17
N SER A 276 -93.37 50.65 24.10
CA SER A 276 -94.29 51.79 24.19
C SER A 276 -95.69 51.43 24.74
N ALA A 277 -96.15 50.19 24.55
CA ALA A 277 -97.49 49.74 24.96
C ALA A 277 -97.51 48.85 26.22
N MET A 278 -96.36 48.32 26.64
CA MET A 278 -96.24 47.45 27.81
C MET A 278 -96.67 48.13 29.13
N PRO A 279 -96.30 49.40 29.41
CA PRO A 279 -96.61 50.05 30.70
C PRO A 279 -98.11 50.24 30.95
N ALA A 280 -98.87 50.57 29.91
CA ALA A 280 -100.32 50.74 30.00
C ALA A 280 -101.04 49.39 30.22
N LEU A 281 -100.51 48.32 29.63
CA LEU A 281 -101.04 46.97 29.78
C LEU A 281 -100.74 46.37 31.16
N ASP A 282 -99.49 46.49 31.63
CA ASP A 282 -99.09 45.98 32.94
C ASP A 282 -99.84 46.70 34.07
N SER A 283 -100.06 48.01 33.95
CA SER A 283 -100.87 48.79 34.89
C SER A 283 -102.33 48.33 34.94
N ALA A 284 -102.89 47.87 33.82
CA ALA A 284 -104.28 47.45 33.75
C ALA A 284 -104.49 45.99 34.18
N VAL A 285 -103.52 45.11 33.94
CA VAL A 285 -103.49 43.76 34.51
C VAL A 285 -103.33 43.83 36.04
N ALA A 286 -102.48 44.73 36.55
CA ALA A 286 -102.38 44.99 37.99
C ALA A 286 -103.69 45.53 38.59
N ALA A 287 -104.44 46.36 37.85
CA ALA A 287 -105.77 46.81 38.27
C ALA A 287 -106.79 45.67 38.34
N LEU A 288 -106.70 44.66 37.46
CA LEU A 288 -107.50 43.42 37.54
C LEU A 288 -107.10 42.52 38.72
N ASP A 289 -105.81 42.45 39.06
CA ASP A 289 -105.33 41.70 40.23
C ASP A 289 -105.89 42.23 41.56
N SER A 290 -106.23 43.52 41.62
CA SER A 290 -106.82 44.16 42.80
C SER A 290 -108.30 43.81 43.05
N LEU A 291 -108.99 43.22 42.07
CA LEU A 291 -110.41 42.84 42.18
C LEU A 291 -110.55 41.46 42.84
N ASN A 292 -111.52 41.32 43.75
CA ASN A 292 -111.83 40.04 44.40
C ASN A 292 -113.29 39.61 44.21
N LYS A 293 -113.58 38.36 44.56
CA LYS A 293 -114.90 37.71 44.34
C LYS A 293 -116.09 38.48 44.95
N LYS A 294 -115.84 39.31 45.97
CA LYS A 294 -116.86 40.17 46.57
C LYS A 294 -117.29 41.29 45.61
N ASP A 295 -116.37 41.92 44.89
CA ASP A 295 -116.70 43.03 43.98
C ASP A 295 -117.41 42.54 42.70
N MET A 296 -117.09 41.32 42.25
CA MET A 296 -117.83 40.67 41.16
C MET A 296 -119.26 40.32 41.57
N ASN A 297 -119.46 39.88 42.82
CA ASN A 297 -120.78 39.65 43.38
C ASN A 297 -121.58 40.95 43.59
N GLU A 298 -120.91 42.08 43.86
CA GLU A 298 -121.54 43.41 43.94
C GLU A 298 -122.17 43.79 42.59
N ILE A 299 -121.40 43.73 41.50
CA ILE A 299 -121.92 43.99 40.14
C ILE A 299 -123.03 43.00 39.76
N LYS A 300 -122.91 41.73 40.16
CA LYS A 300 -123.93 40.69 39.91
C LYS A 300 -125.24 40.94 40.68
N SER A 301 -125.17 41.55 41.86
CA SER A 301 -126.32 41.73 42.75
C SER A 301 -127.37 42.73 42.24
N TYR A 302 -127.03 43.57 41.24
CA TYR A 302 -127.99 44.48 40.64
C TYR A 302 -129.14 43.71 39.95
N SER A 303 -130.37 43.99 40.40
CA SER A 303 -131.62 43.52 39.79
C SER A 303 -131.92 44.26 38.49
N ARG A 304 -131.52 45.53 38.40
CA ARG A 304 -131.48 46.33 37.16
C ARG A 304 -130.19 47.18 37.19
N PRO A 305 -129.20 46.94 36.30
CA PRO A 305 -127.89 47.58 36.41
C PRO A 305 -127.97 49.09 36.08
N PRO A 306 -127.13 49.93 36.69
CA PRO A 306 -126.90 51.28 36.19
C PRO A 306 -126.32 51.23 34.77
N THR A 307 -126.80 52.10 33.88
CA THR A 307 -126.44 52.10 32.44
C THR A 307 -124.92 52.11 32.18
N ARG A 308 -124.13 52.77 33.04
CA ARG A 308 -122.66 52.78 32.91
C ARG A 308 -122.01 51.41 33.17
N VAL A 309 -122.53 50.64 34.13
CA VAL A 309 -121.99 49.30 34.46
C VAL A 309 -122.40 48.29 33.38
N GLU A 310 -123.60 48.42 32.84
CA GLU A 310 -124.09 47.60 31.72
C GLU A 310 -123.21 47.74 30.48
N LEU A 311 -122.89 48.98 30.07
CA LEU A 311 -122.03 49.24 28.91
C LEU A 311 -120.58 48.79 29.11
N VAL A 312 -120.01 48.89 30.32
CA VAL A 312 -118.67 48.33 30.61
C VAL A 312 -118.68 46.80 30.49
N MET A 313 -119.73 46.15 30.98
CA MET A 313 -119.86 44.69 30.87
C MET A 313 -120.08 44.24 29.43
N GLU A 314 -120.84 44.98 28.62
CA GLU A 314 -120.92 44.74 27.18
C GLU A 314 -119.54 44.80 26.52
N ALA A 315 -118.72 45.81 26.84
CA ALA A 315 -117.38 45.93 26.30
C ALA A 315 -116.47 44.75 26.71
N VAL A 316 -116.56 44.28 27.96
CA VAL A 316 -115.83 43.09 28.41
C VAL A 316 -116.32 41.83 27.70
N MET A 317 -117.63 41.67 27.49
CA MET A 317 -118.19 40.51 26.78
C MET A 317 -117.79 40.49 25.30
N ILE A 318 -117.73 41.66 24.65
CA ILE A 318 -117.27 41.79 23.26
C ILE A 318 -115.79 41.40 23.12
N LEU A 319 -114.93 41.78 24.07
CA LEU A 319 -113.54 41.33 24.10
C LEU A 319 -113.40 39.81 24.29
N LEU A 320 -114.28 39.20 25.09
CA LEU A 320 -114.34 37.75 25.29
C LEU A 320 -115.09 36.99 24.17
N GLY A 321 -115.62 37.68 23.17
CA GLY A 321 -116.38 37.08 22.07
C GLY A 321 -117.74 36.49 22.48
N LYS A 322 -118.36 37.03 23.54
CA LYS A 322 -119.66 36.59 24.09
C LYS A 322 -120.78 37.59 23.75
N GLU A 323 -122.03 37.19 23.90
CA GLU A 323 -123.18 38.05 23.60
C GLU A 323 -123.24 39.28 24.52
N PRO A 324 -123.36 40.51 23.98
CA PRO A 324 -123.39 41.75 24.74
C PRO A 324 -124.77 41.99 25.35
N THR A 325 -125.22 41.07 26.21
CA THR A 325 -126.47 41.22 26.97
C THR A 325 -126.18 41.18 28.46
N TRP A 326 -126.95 41.91 29.26
CA TRP A 326 -126.81 41.87 30.73
C TRP A 326 -127.05 40.46 31.29
N THR A 327 -127.94 39.69 30.67
CA THR A 327 -128.20 38.28 31.00
C THR A 327 -126.94 37.41 30.89
N GLU A 328 -126.18 37.54 29.80
CA GLU A 328 -124.93 36.80 29.61
C GLU A 328 -123.81 37.36 30.49
N SER A 329 -123.73 38.69 30.64
CA SER A 329 -122.78 39.35 31.55
C SER A 329 -122.94 38.85 33.00
N LYS A 330 -124.18 38.68 33.46
CA LYS A 330 -124.51 38.18 34.81
C LYS A 330 -124.19 36.69 34.99
N ARG A 331 -124.26 35.90 33.91
CA ARG A 331 -123.84 34.50 33.89
C ARG A 331 -122.32 34.40 34.05
N GLN A 332 -121.57 35.18 33.27
CA GLN A 332 -120.11 35.20 33.26
C GLN A 332 -119.51 35.73 34.57
N LEU A 333 -120.10 36.77 35.17
CA LEU A 333 -119.74 37.25 36.51
C LEU A 333 -119.95 36.19 37.62
N GLY A 334 -120.73 35.14 37.36
CA GLY A 334 -120.95 34.02 38.28
C GLY A 334 -119.92 32.89 38.19
N GLU A 335 -119.07 32.88 37.15
CA GLU A 335 -118.07 31.83 36.95
C GLU A 335 -116.88 32.02 37.91
N GLN A 336 -116.42 30.94 38.56
CA GLN A 336 -115.36 31.03 39.57
C GLN A 336 -114.00 31.50 39.02
N LYS A 337 -113.76 31.38 37.72
CA LYS A 337 -112.48 31.69 37.04
C LYS A 337 -112.52 32.94 36.15
N PHE A 338 -113.58 33.74 36.23
CA PHE A 338 -113.78 34.88 35.33
C PHE A 338 -112.60 35.87 35.31
N LEU A 339 -112.03 36.21 36.47
CA LEU A 339 -110.86 37.09 36.58
C LEU A 339 -109.58 36.48 35.99
N ASP A 340 -109.38 35.17 36.11
CA ASP A 340 -108.22 34.47 35.53
C ASP A 340 -108.29 34.45 34.00
N THR A 341 -109.50 34.33 33.45
CA THR A 341 -109.75 34.43 32.00
C THR A 341 -109.39 35.80 31.44
N LEU A 342 -109.60 36.88 32.21
CA LEU A 342 -109.22 38.24 31.79
C LEU A 342 -107.69 38.46 31.85
N LYS A 343 -106.99 37.85 32.82
CA LYS A 343 -105.53 37.97 32.96
C LYS A 343 -104.76 37.17 31.91
N SER A 344 -105.25 35.97 31.61
CA SER A 344 -104.67 35.05 30.61
C SER A 344 -105.21 35.27 29.19
N PHE A 345 -105.93 36.37 28.96
CA PHE A 345 -106.44 36.74 27.64
C PHE A 345 -105.30 36.86 26.63
N ASP A 346 -105.47 36.24 25.46
CA ASP A 346 -104.47 36.26 24.38
C ASP A 346 -104.43 37.65 23.71
N ARG A 347 -103.48 38.44 24.18
CA ARG A 347 -103.30 39.86 23.83
C ARG A 347 -102.76 40.05 22.41
N ASN A 348 -102.15 39.00 21.85
CA ASN A 348 -101.47 39.03 20.55
C ASN A 348 -102.40 38.62 19.39
N ASN A 349 -103.61 38.14 19.69
CA ASN A 349 -104.54 37.55 18.71
C ASN A 349 -105.97 38.13 18.79
N ILE A 350 -106.09 39.46 18.80
CA ILE A 350 -107.38 40.16 18.81
C ILE A 350 -107.79 40.52 17.37
N SER A 351 -109.02 40.22 16.97
CA SER A 351 -109.49 40.53 15.62
C SER A 351 -109.69 42.04 15.41
N GLU A 352 -109.39 42.54 14.20
CA GLU A 352 -109.51 43.97 13.86
C GLU A 352 -110.96 44.48 13.95
N ARG A 353 -111.95 43.60 13.75
CA ARG A 353 -113.37 43.92 13.97
C ARG A 353 -113.65 44.17 15.46
N THR A 354 -113.13 43.33 16.34
CA THR A 354 -113.30 43.46 17.80
C THR A 354 -112.65 44.74 18.34
N LEU A 355 -111.42 45.05 17.90
CA LEU A 355 -110.71 46.28 18.29
C LEU A 355 -111.47 47.56 17.92
N LYS A 356 -112.04 47.64 16.69
CA LYS A 356 -112.82 48.81 16.26
C LYS A 356 -114.10 49.01 17.07
N ILE A 357 -114.78 47.93 17.43
CA ILE A 357 -116.01 47.97 18.23
C ILE A 357 -115.68 48.47 19.64
N ILE A 358 -114.65 47.91 20.28
CA ILE A 358 -114.22 48.29 21.63
C ILE A 358 -113.71 49.73 21.69
N GLY A 359 -112.98 50.19 20.67
CA GLY A 359 -112.59 51.60 20.55
C GLY A 359 -113.78 52.56 20.49
N GLY A 360 -114.98 52.10 20.08
CA GLY A 360 -116.22 52.86 20.19
C GLY A 360 -116.70 53.04 21.64
N TYR A 361 -116.52 52.00 22.48
CA TYR A 361 -116.85 52.05 23.91
C TYR A 361 -115.82 52.87 24.71
N VAL A 362 -114.52 52.75 24.40
CA VAL A 362 -113.44 53.51 25.08
C VAL A 362 -113.51 55.02 24.79
N ARG A 363 -113.96 55.42 23.59
CA ARG A 363 -114.12 56.84 23.23
C ARG A 363 -115.40 57.48 23.75
N ASN A 364 -116.29 56.73 24.39
CA ASN A 364 -117.55 57.25 24.91
C ASN A 364 -117.31 58.08 26.19
N PRO A 365 -117.62 59.40 26.22
CA PRO A 365 -117.37 60.26 27.39
C PRO A 365 -118.13 59.87 28.67
N GLU A 366 -119.17 59.03 28.57
CA GLU A 366 -119.92 58.48 29.70
C GLU A 366 -119.24 57.24 30.34
N LEU A 367 -118.25 56.64 29.66
CA LEU A 367 -117.53 55.43 30.09
C LEU A 367 -116.07 55.70 30.50
N ASP A 368 -115.74 56.96 30.78
CA ASP A 368 -114.45 57.35 31.33
C ASP A 368 -114.18 56.65 32.69
N PRO A 369 -113.01 55.99 32.91
CA PRO A 369 -112.74 55.20 34.12
C PRO A 369 -112.99 55.94 35.44
N GLU A 370 -112.72 57.26 35.51
CA GLU A 370 -112.98 58.05 36.71
C GLU A 370 -114.49 58.27 36.97
N LYS A 371 -115.29 58.43 35.92
CA LYS A 371 -116.76 58.59 36.02
C LYS A 371 -117.50 57.26 36.21
N VAL A 372 -116.93 56.15 35.78
CA VAL A 372 -117.45 54.80 36.08
C VAL A 372 -117.14 54.44 37.54
N GLY A 373 -115.98 54.86 38.05
CA GLY A 373 -115.54 54.63 39.42
C GLY A 373 -116.43 55.25 40.50
N THR A 374 -117.19 56.30 40.19
CA THR A 374 -118.18 56.86 41.13
C THR A 374 -119.38 55.95 41.34
N VAL A 375 -119.65 55.03 40.41
CA VAL A 375 -120.79 54.09 40.45
C VAL A 375 -120.35 52.70 40.91
N SER A 376 -119.20 52.21 40.43
CA SER A 376 -118.60 50.96 40.90
C SER A 376 -117.08 50.96 40.67
N LYS A 377 -116.32 50.68 41.73
CA LYS A 377 -114.85 50.51 41.64
C LYS A 377 -114.46 49.32 40.77
N ALA A 378 -115.24 48.23 40.83
CA ALA A 378 -114.98 47.05 40.00
C ALA A 378 -115.22 47.32 38.51
N ALA A 379 -116.23 48.11 38.16
CA ALA A 379 -116.46 48.52 36.77
C ALA A 379 -115.34 49.45 36.26
N LYS A 380 -114.75 50.30 37.11
CA LYS A 380 -113.58 51.13 36.76
C LYS A 380 -112.38 50.28 36.35
N SER A 381 -112.02 49.27 37.15
CA SER A 381 -110.87 48.39 36.85
C SER A 381 -111.10 47.55 35.59
N LEU A 382 -112.33 47.09 35.35
CA LEU A 382 -112.69 46.39 34.10
C LEU A 382 -112.59 47.32 32.88
N MET A 383 -112.99 48.59 33.00
CA MET A 383 -112.89 49.56 31.91
C MET A 383 -111.43 49.96 31.61
N LEU A 384 -110.57 50.10 32.63
CA LEU A 384 -109.13 50.32 32.45
C LEU A 384 -108.47 49.16 31.69
N TRP A 385 -108.86 47.93 31.99
CA TRP A 385 -108.39 46.74 31.27
C TRP A 385 -108.86 46.72 29.81
N VAL A 386 -110.13 47.03 29.55
CA VAL A 386 -110.66 47.13 28.18
C VAL A 386 -109.87 48.16 27.35
N GLY A 387 -109.56 49.33 27.93
CA GLY A 387 -108.77 50.38 27.26
C GLY A 387 -107.31 49.99 27.02
N ALA A 388 -106.67 49.30 27.97
CA ALA A 388 -105.27 48.88 27.81
C ALA A 388 -105.08 47.75 26.81
N ILE A 389 -106.05 46.83 26.72
CA ILE A 389 -106.08 45.76 25.71
C ILE A 389 -106.29 46.35 24.30
N GLU A 390 -107.10 47.40 24.16
CA GLU A 390 -107.28 48.12 22.90
C GLU A 390 -105.98 48.84 22.46
N ASN A 391 -105.29 49.50 23.39
CA ASN A 391 -104.00 50.15 23.12
C ASN A 391 -102.90 49.14 22.71
N TYR A 392 -102.75 48.04 23.45
CA TYR A 392 -101.78 46.99 23.12
C TYR A 392 -102.07 46.34 21.76
N GLY A 393 -103.34 46.02 21.47
CA GLY A 393 -103.75 45.46 20.17
C GLY A 393 -103.48 46.40 18.99
N ASN A 394 -103.63 47.72 19.19
CA ASN A 394 -103.30 48.73 18.18
C ASN A 394 -101.79 48.84 17.94
N VAL A 395 -100.95 48.73 18.98
CA VAL A 395 -99.48 48.77 18.83
C VAL A 395 -98.93 47.48 18.23
N PHE A 396 -99.40 46.32 18.69
CA PHE A 396 -98.95 45.01 18.19
C PHE A 396 -99.21 44.83 16.68
N LYS A 397 -100.26 45.45 16.13
CA LYS A 397 -100.55 45.50 14.69
C LYS A 397 -99.37 46.01 13.85
N TYR A 398 -98.62 46.99 14.37
CA TYR A 398 -97.49 47.59 13.66
C TYR A 398 -96.15 46.95 14.00
N VAL A 399 -96.02 46.34 15.18
CA VAL A 399 -94.77 45.75 15.68
C VAL A 399 -94.62 44.27 15.28
N GLY A 400 -95.71 43.50 15.18
CA GLY A 400 -95.68 42.08 14.81
C GLY A 400 -94.97 41.78 13.46
N PRO A 401 -95.21 42.56 12.39
CA PRO A 401 -94.46 42.43 11.14
C PRO A 401 -92.96 42.77 11.25
N LYS A 402 -92.58 43.67 12.18
CA LYS A 402 -91.17 44.05 12.41
C LYS A 402 -90.41 42.96 13.16
N ILE A 403 -91.04 42.30 14.14
CA ILE A 403 -90.46 41.19 14.90
C ILE A 403 -90.16 39.99 13.98
N ARG A 404 -91.09 39.58 13.12
CA ARG A 404 -90.85 38.48 12.17
C ARG A 404 -89.71 38.76 11.19
N LYS A 405 -89.65 39.98 10.66
CA LYS A 405 -88.54 40.41 9.79
C LYS A 405 -87.19 40.40 10.51
N MET A 406 -87.17 40.70 11.81
CA MET A 406 -85.96 40.63 12.63
C MET A 406 -85.52 39.18 12.88
N GLU A 407 -86.45 38.27 13.20
CA GLU A 407 -86.14 36.84 13.38
C GLU A 407 -85.61 36.19 12.09
N GLU A 408 -86.24 36.47 10.95
CA GLU A 408 -85.78 36.00 9.63
C GLU A 408 -84.39 36.54 9.27
N ALA A 409 -84.13 37.83 9.54
CA ALA A 409 -82.83 38.45 9.29
C ALA A 409 -81.72 37.88 10.19
N ASN A 410 -82.00 37.65 11.48
CA ASN A 410 -81.06 37.05 12.43
C ASN A 410 -80.75 35.58 12.10
N ALA A 411 -81.75 34.79 11.71
CA ALA A 411 -81.54 33.41 11.28
C ALA A 411 -80.66 33.34 10.02
N SER A 412 -80.90 34.23 9.05
CA SER A 412 -80.08 34.34 7.84
C SER A 412 -78.65 34.79 8.14
N LEU A 413 -78.47 35.75 9.05
CA LEU A 413 -77.15 36.24 9.48
C LEU A 413 -76.34 35.13 10.17
N LEU A 414 -76.97 34.37 11.07
CA LEU A 414 -76.30 33.27 11.78
C LEU A 414 -75.83 32.16 10.82
N GLU A 415 -76.64 31.82 9.82
CA GLU A 415 -76.25 30.86 8.78
C GLU A 415 -75.02 31.36 7.99
N LYS A 416 -75.00 32.66 7.63
CA LYS A 416 -73.87 33.28 6.93
C LYS A 416 -72.62 33.38 7.81
N GLN A 417 -72.76 33.70 9.10
CA GLN A 417 -71.66 33.73 10.07
C GLN A 417 -71.04 32.33 10.27
N ASN A 418 -71.86 31.27 10.36
CA ASN A 418 -71.35 29.90 10.42
C ASN A 418 -70.58 29.51 9.15
N LYS A 419 -71.06 29.93 7.97
CA LYS A 419 -70.33 29.73 6.70
C LYS A 419 -69.03 30.53 6.63
N LEU A 420 -68.97 31.73 7.20
CA LEU A 420 -67.74 32.52 7.31
C LEU A 420 -66.73 31.85 8.24
N ALA A 421 -67.15 31.41 9.43
CA ALA A 421 -66.28 30.73 10.39
C ALA A 421 -65.71 29.41 9.81
N ALA A 422 -66.51 28.66 9.03
CA ALA A 422 -66.02 27.47 8.33
C ALA A 422 -64.96 27.82 7.27
N ALA A 423 -65.17 28.91 6.52
CA ALA A 423 -64.22 29.40 5.52
C ALA A 423 -62.91 29.93 6.15
N GLU A 424 -63.00 30.60 7.31
CA GLU A 424 -61.84 31.05 8.09
C GLU A 424 -61.04 29.87 8.65
N ARG A 425 -61.69 28.82 9.17
CA ARG A 425 -61.00 27.59 9.59
C ARG A 425 -60.25 26.92 8.45
N LYS A 426 -60.87 26.82 7.27
CA LYS A 426 -60.21 26.27 6.08
C LYS A 426 -58.96 27.08 5.70
N LEU A 427 -58.99 28.40 5.87
CA LEU A 427 -57.84 29.27 5.61
C LEU A 427 -56.70 29.01 6.60
N VAL A 428 -57.01 28.83 7.90
CA VAL A 428 -56.00 28.45 8.92
C VAL A 428 -55.39 27.09 8.61
N GLU A 429 -56.21 26.09 8.25
CA GLU A 429 -55.72 24.77 7.86
C GLU A 429 -54.79 24.83 6.65
N LEU A 430 -55.13 25.61 5.61
CA LEU A 430 -54.27 25.83 4.45
C LEU A 430 -52.96 26.53 4.84
N ALA A 431 -53.00 27.53 5.73
CA ALA A 431 -51.81 28.24 6.20
C ALA A 431 -50.85 27.33 6.99
N GLU A 432 -51.39 26.47 7.87
CA GLU A 432 -50.60 25.47 8.61
C GLU A 432 -49.95 24.45 7.66
N LYS A 433 -50.70 24.01 6.64
CA LYS A 433 -50.22 23.05 5.65
C LYS A 433 -49.11 23.64 4.77
N ILE A 434 -49.24 24.91 4.36
CA ILE A 434 -48.16 25.63 3.66
C ILE A 434 -46.93 25.78 4.56
N ALA A 435 -47.10 26.09 5.84
CA ALA A 435 -45.98 26.21 6.77
C ALA A 435 -45.24 24.87 6.96
N GLN A 436 -45.97 23.77 7.10
CA GLN A 436 -45.40 22.42 7.17
C GLN A 436 -44.62 22.08 5.90
N LEU A 437 -45.21 22.28 4.72
CA LEU A 437 -44.54 22.04 3.44
C LEU A 437 -43.27 22.89 3.27
N ARG A 438 -43.27 24.15 3.74
CA ARG A 438 -42.06 25.01 3.75
C ARG A 438 -40.97 24.46 4.67
N THR A 439 -41.33 24.01 5.88
CA THR A 439 -40.34 23.42 6.79
C THR A 439 -39.73 22.13 6.25
N GLU A 440 -40.51 21.28 5.59
CA GLU A 440 -40.01 20.07 4.93
C GLU A 440 -39.12 20.40 3.73
N TYR A 441 -39.50 21.40 2.93
CA TYR A 441 -38.70 21.91 1.81
C TYR A 441 -37.33 22.43 2.28
N ASP A 442 -37.30 23.28 3.32
CA ASP A 442 -36.06 23.84 3.86
C ASP A 442 -35.14 22.73 4.42
N ALA A 443 -35.71 21.73 5.11
CA ALA A 443 -34.95 20.58 5.59
C ALA A 443 -34.33 19.77 4.43
N LYS A 444 -35.10 19.55 3.35
CA LYS A 444 -34.62 18.84 2.15
C LYS A 444 -33.54 19.59 1.39
N ILE A 445 -33.58 20.93 1.36
CA ILE A 445 -32.49 21.74 0.80
C ILE A 445 -31.18 21.49 1.55
N VAL A 446 -31.21 21.51 2.88
CA VAL A 446 -29.99 21.31 3.70
C VAL A 446 -29.43 19.91 3.49
N GLU A 447 -30.28 18.88 3.45
CA GLU A 447 -29.86 17.51 3.12
C GLU A 447 -29.21 17.43 1.73
N LYS A 448 -29.81 18.07 0.72
CA LYS A 448 -29.27 18.13 -0.64
C LYS A 448 -27.90 18.81 -0.68
N GLN A 449 -27.76 19.98 -0.06
CA GLN A 449 -26.49 20.73 -0.02
C GLN A 449 -25.37 19.91 0.62
N LEU A 450 -25.64 19.26 1.75
CA LEU A 450 -24.68 18.38 2.42
C LEU A 450 -24.27 17.18 1.54
N LEU A 451 -25.21 16.65 0.76
CA LEU A 451 -24.95 15.54 -0.16
C LEU A 451 -24.14 16.01 -1.39
N GLU A 452 -24.42 17.21 -1.91
CA GLU A 452 -23.66 17.86 -2.98
C GLU A 452 -22.21 18.14 -2.55
N GLU A 453 -21.98 18.70 -1.36
CA GLU A 453 -20.63 18.94 -0.82
C GLU A 453 -19.84 17.63 -0.69
N LYS A 454 -20.46 16.58 -0.14
CA LYS A 454 -19.84 15.25 -0.03
C LYS A 454 -19.54 14.63 -1.41
N ALA A 455 -20.44 14.81 -2.38
CA ALA A 455 -20.25 14.33 -3.75
C ALA A 455 -19.10 15.08 -4.45
N GLN A 456 -18.98 16.40 -4.25
CA GLN A 456 -17.87 17.18 -4.78
C GLN A 456 -16.51 16.74 -4.20
N GLN A 457 -16.44 16.55 -2.88
CA GLN A 457 -15.22 16.03 -2.24
C GLN A 457 -14.87 14.63 -2.75
N MET A 458 -15.86 13.76 -2.89
CA MET A 458 -15.69 12.41 -3.45
C MET A 458 -15.21 12.47 -4.91
N ALA A 459 -15.79 13.33 -5.74
CA ALA A 459 -15.37 13.53 -7.13
C ALA A 459 -13.92 14.00 -7.24
N LEU A 460 -13.49 14.94 -6.40
CA LEU A 460 -12.10 15.41 -6.36
C LEU A 460 -11.13 14.29 -5.94
N LYS A 461 -11.49 13.52 -4.90
CA LYS A 461 -10.70 12.36 -4.47
C LYS A 461 -10.59 11.32 -5.58
N LEU A 462 -11.69 11.09 -6.29
CA LEU A 462 -11.77 10.09 -7.34
C LEU A 462 -10.97 10.50 -8.59
N ASP A 463 -11.01 11.77 -8.98
CA ASP A 463 -10.19 12.31 -10.08
C ASP A 463 -8.69 12.12 -9.80
N ARG A 464 -8.23 12.50 -8.60
CA ARG A 464 -6.85 12.28 -8.16
C ARG A 464 -6.47 10.80 -8.19
N ALA A 465 -7.37 9.96 -7.70
CA ALA A 465 -7.15 8.52 -7.63
C ALA A 465 -7.08 7.85 -9.01
N ARG A 466 -7.96 8.22 -9.94
CA ARG A 466 -7.90 7.77 -11.34
C ARG A 466 -6.59 8.19 -11.98
N ASN A 467 -6.24 9.47 -11.88
CA ASN A 467 -4.97 9.98 -12.40
C ASN A 467 -3.77 9.24 -11.80
N LEU A 468 -3.82 8.89 -10.51
CA LEU A 468 -2.76 8.11 -9.87
C LEU A 468 -2.66 6.69 -10.43
N VAL A 469 -3.78 5.98 -10.56
CA VAL A 469 -3.82 4.63 -11.14
C VAL A 469 -3.36 4.65 -12.60
N ASP A 470 -3.81 5.62 -13.39
CA ASP A 470 -3.38 5.81 -14.78
C ASP A 470 -1.88 6.13 -14.87
N ASN A 471 -1.35 6.90 -13.91
CA ASN A 471 0.08 7.18 -13.80
C ASN A 471 0.91 5.95 -13.47
N LEU A 472 0.37 5.04 -12.68
CA LEU A 472 1.04 3.81 -12.27
C LEU A 472 0.73 2.63 -13.21
N ALA A 473 -0.09 2.80 -14.25
CA ALA A 473 -0.49 1.71 -15.13
C ALA A 473 0.70 1.09 -15.89
N GLY A 474 1.58 1.92 -16.44
CA GLY A 474 2.81 1.46 -17.10
C GLY A 474 3.77 0.76 -16.13
N GLU A 475 3.91 1.32 -14.93
CA GLU A 475 4.71 0.72 -13.85
C GLU A 475 4.16 -0.62 -13.39
N ARG A 476 2.83 -0.73 -13.26
CA ARG A 476 2.14 -1.99 -12.93
C ARG A 476 2.47 -3.07 -13.95
N THR A 477 2.38 -2.79 -15.24
CA THR A 477 2.71 -3.77 -16.28
C THR A 477 4.18 -4.21 -16.19
N ARG A 478 5.10 -3.26 -15.97
CA ARG A 478 6.54 -3.53 -15.80
C ARG A 478 6.83 -4.37 -14.56
N TRP A 479 6.19 -4.07 -13.44
CA TRP A 479 6.37 -4.80 -12.19
C TRP A 479 5.75 -6.18 -12.20
N ILE A 480 4.61 -6.37 -12.88
CA ILE A 480 4.05 -7.71 -13.13
C ILE A 480 5.06 -8.54 -13.93
N ALA A 481 5.58 -8.00 -15.04
CA ALA A 481 6.59 -8.68 -15.84
C ALA A 481 7.87 -8.99 -15.04
N THR A 482 8.32 -8.05 -14.20
CA THR A 482 9.50 -8.24 -13.33
C THR A 482 9.24 -9.30 -12.26
N LYS A 483 8.05 -9.30 -11.64
CA LYS A 483 7.62 -10.32 -10.67
C LYS A 483 7.60 -11.71 -11.31
N GLU A 484 7.01 -11.85 -12.49
CA GLU A 484 6.95 -13.11 -13.25
C GLU A 484 8.35 -13.58 -13.67
N MET A 485 9.21 -12.66 -14.11
CA MET A 485 10.62 -12.95 -14.41
C MET A 485 11.35 -13.47 -13.16
N LEU A 486 11.14 -12.86 -11.99
CA LEU A 486 11.73 -13.32 -10.72
C LEU A 486 11.23 -14.72 -10.33
N GLU A 487 9.95 -15.04 -10.56
CA GLU A 487 9.40 -16.38 -10.36
C GLU A 487 10.07 -17.41 -11.29
N GLY A 488 10.27 -17.06 -12.56
CA GLY A 488 11.01 -17.87 -13.52
C GLY A 488 12.49 -18.04 -13.18
N ASN A 489 13.14 -17.00 -12.66
CA ASN A 489 14.53 -17.06 -12.17
C ASN A 489 14.63 -17.96 -10.93
N TYR A 490 13.68 -17.84 -10.00
CA TYR A 490 13.64 -18.66 -8.79
C TYR A 490 13.43 -20.15 -9.10
N ALA A 491 12.62 -20.48 -10.11
CA ALA A 491 12.42 -21.85 -10.57
C ALA A 491 13.69 -22.50 -11.15
N ARG A 492 14.54 -21.69 -11.81
CA ARG A 492 15.82 -22.11 -12.41
C ARG A 492 17.02 -22.00 -11.48
N LEU A 493 16.82 -21.40 -10.30
CA LEU A 493 17.89 -20.98 -9.41
C LEU A 493 18.79 -22.15 -8.96
N ILE A 494 18.22 -23.33 -8.73
CA ILE A 494 19.01 -24.49 -8.28
C ILE A 494 20.04 -24.88 -9.35
N GLY A 495 19.59 -25.01 -10.61
CA GLY A 495 20.48 -25.32 -11.74
C GLY A 495 21.54 -24.25 -11.96
N ASP A 496 21.13 -22.97 -11.96
CA ASP A 496 22.04 -21.84 -12.15
C ASP A 496 23.07 -21.72 -11.01
N THR A 497 22.67 -22.06 -9.77
CA THR A 497 23.58 -22.08 -8.61
C THR A 497 24.60 -23.22 -8.71
N LEU A 498 24.23 -24.38 -9.26
CA LEU A 498 25.16 -25.49 -9.47
C LEU A 498 26.28 -25.10 -10.45
N LEU A 499 25.92 -24.42 -11.55
CA LEU A 499 26.89 -23.85 -12.48
C LEU A 499 27.77 -22.80 -11.80
N ALA A 500 27.16 -21.85 -11.08
CA ALA A 500 27.91 -20.82 -10.36
C ALA A 500 28.89 -21.41 -9.33
N ALA A 501 28.48 -22.43 -8.58
CA ALA A 501 29.34 -23.11 -7.61
C ALA A 501 30.50 -23.84 -8.29
N GLY A 502 30.26 -24.52 -9.43
CA GLY A 502 31.32 -25.12 -10.24
C GLY A 502 32.35 -24.09 -10.72
N PHE A 503 31.89 -22.94 -11.20
CA PHE A 503 32.74 -21.82 -11.62
C PHE A 503 33.62 -21.28 -10.48
N LEU A 504 33.00 -20.93 -9.34
CA LEU A 504 33.70 -20.34 -8.19
C LEU A 504 34.73 -21.30 -7.56
N THR A 505 34.47 -22.61 -7.64
CA THR A 505 35.34 -23.62 -7.03
C THR A 505 36.47 -24.08 -7.96
N TYR A 506 36.20 -24.33 -9.25
CA TYR A 506 37.19 -24.99 -10.12
C TYR A 506 37.76 -24.10 -11.22
N LEU A 507 37.00 -23.14 -11.74
CA LEU A 507 37.34 -22.51 -13.02
C LEU A 507 38.25 -21.29 -12.92
N GLY A 508 38.54 -20.80 -11.70
CA GLY A 508 39.48 -19.70 -11.46
C GLY A 508 40.82 -19.81 -12.20
N PRO A 509 41.61 -20.89 -12.00
CA PRO A 509 42.94 -21.03 -12.61
C PRO A 509 42.93 -21.44 -14.09
N VAL A 510 41.76 -21.75 -14.63
CA VAL A 510 41.58 -22.38 -15.94
C VAL A 510 41.32 -21.32 -17.03
N ASN A 511 41.80 -21.57 -18.24
CA ASN A 511 41.63 -20.67 -19.39
C ASN A 511 40.20 -20.69 -19.97
N ILE A 512 39.87 -19.68 -20.78
CA ILE A 512 38.53 -19.48 -21.36
C ILE A 512 38.01 -20.69 -22.18
N GLU A 513 38.87 -21.33 -22.98
CA GLU A 513 38.48 -22.47 -23.83
C GLU A 513 38.04 -23.67 -22.99
N THR A 514 38.81 -23.98 -21.95
CA THR A 514 38.50 -25.10 -21.06
C THR A 514 37.29 -24.78 -20.18
N ARG A 515 37.10 -23.51 -19.77
CA ARG A 515 35.85 -23.08 -19.10
C ARG A 515 34.62 -23.31 -19.96
N ALA A 516 34.69 -22.94 -21.25
CA ALA A 516 33.60 -23.16 -22.19
C ALA A 516 33.30 -24.66 -22.37
N SER A 517 34.34 -25.51 -22.43
CA SER A 517 34.18 -26.96 -22.50
C SER A 517 33.48 -27.54 -21.26
N PHE A 518 33.90 -27.14 -20.06
CA PHE A 518 33.25 -27.59 -18.82
C PHE A 518 31.80 -27.11 -18.72
N LEU A 519 31.56 -25.83 -19.00
CA LEU A 519 30.21 -25.27 -18.99
C LEU A 519 29.28 -25.99 -19.99
N ALA A 520 29.75 -26.24 -21.21
CA ALA A 520 28.97 -26.97 -22.22
C ALA A 520 28.59 -28.37 -21.73
N GLN A 521 29.52 -29.10 -21.12
CA GLN A 521 29.26 -30.41 -20.54
C GLN A 521 28.25 -30.33 -19.38
N TRP A 522 28.42 -29.39 -18.45
CA TRP A 522 27.51 -29.24 -17.31
C TRP A 522 26.10 -28.83 -17.72
N LEU A 523 25.95 -28.04 -18.79
CA LEU A 523 24.64 -27.71 -19.37
C LEU A 523 23.96 -28.97 -19.94
N ILE A 524 24.70 -29.85 -20.62
CA ILE A 524 24.17 -31.13 -21.12
C ILE A 524 23.74 -32.03 -19.95
N ASP A 525 24.53 -32.07 -18.87
CA ASP A 525 24.18 -32.84 -17.67
C ASP A 525 22.91 -32.30 -16.99
N LEU A 526 22.74 -30.98 -16.92
CA LEU A 526 21.51 -30.34 -16.44
C LEU A 526 20.28 -30.71 -17.28
N GLU A 527 20.41 -30.71 -18.61
CA GLU A 527 19.34 -31.14 -19.52
C GLU A 527 18.99 -32.61 -19.34
N THR A 528 20.01 -33.46 -19.21
CA THR A 528 19.85 -34.91 -19.00
C THR A 528 19.14 -35.24 -17.70
N LEU A 529 19.38 -34.43 -16.66
CA LEU A 529 18.73 -34.56 -15.35
C LEU A 529 17.36 -33.84 -15.26
N GLU A 530 16.89 -33.27 -16.37
CA GLU A 530 15.63 -32.52 -16.45
C GLU A 530 15.53 -31.38 -15.42
N MET A 531 16.66 -30.79 -15.03
CA MET A 531 16.67 -29.67 -14.08
C MET A 531 16.37 -28.36 -14.80
N PRO A 532 15.58 -27.44 -14.21
CA PRO A 532 15.43 -26.09 -14.78
C PRO A 532 16.70 -25.26 -14.58
N PHE A 533 17.18 -24.63 -15.65
CA PHE A 533 18.34 -23.73 -15.65
C PHE A 533 18.22 -22.69 -16.77
N THR A 534 19.14 -21.73 -16.79
CA THR A 534 19.28 -20.71 -17.83
C THR A 534 20.19 -21.18 -18.95
N ARG A 535 19.64 -21.31 -20.17
CA ARG A 535 20.37 -21.87 -21.34
C ARG A 535 21.64 -21.11 -21.71
N GLN A 536 21.59 -19.78 -21.66
CA GLN A 536 22.75 -18.91 -21.87
C GLN A 536 23.25 -18.41 -20.51
N PHE A 537 23.82 -19.32 -19.73
CA PHE A 537 24.36 -18.99 -18.42
C PHE A 537 25.58 -18.07 -18.54
N SER A 538 25.64 -17.05 -17.69
CA SER A 538 26.76 -16.13 -17.55
C SER A 538 27.00 -15.88 -16.06
N LEU A 539 28.21 -16.18 -15.59
CA LEU A 539 28.57 -16.03 -14.18
C LEU A 539 28.43 -14.57 -13.69
N PRO A 540 28.95 -13.54 -14.42
CA PRO A 540 28.77 -12.16 -14.00
C PRO A 540 27.29 -11.74 -13.94
N ALA A 541 26.48 -12.11 -14.95
CA ALA A 541 25.06 -11.76 -15.01
C ALA A 541 24.23 -12.46 -13.91
N PHE A 542 24.67 -13.63 -13.44
CA PHE A 542 24.03 -14.32 -12.32
C PHE A 542 24.22 -13.55 -10.99
N PHE A 543 25.36 -12.89 -10.81
CA PHE A 543 25.69 -12.20 -9.56
C PHE A 543 25.39 -10.70 -9.56
N TYR A 544 25.49 -10.05 -10.72
CA TYR A 544 25.51 -8.59 -10.82
C TYR A 544 24.64 -8.06 -11.94
N GLU A 545 24.08 -6.87 -11.71
CA GLU A 545 23.42 -6.10 -12.76
C GLU A 545 24.44 -5.49 -13.74
N PRO A 546 24.03 -5.20 -14.99
CA PRO A 546 24.92 -4.61 -15.99
C PRO A 546 25.61 -3.31 -15.56
N THR A 547 25.00 -2.54 -14.66
CA THR A 547 25.56 -1.29 -14.10
C THR A 547 26.85 -1.52 -13.32
N VAL A 548 26.97 -2.63 -12.58
CA VAL A 548 28.18 -2.99 -11.84
C VAL A 548 29.31 -3.32 -12.80
N LEU A 549 29.02 -4.09 -13.85
CA LEU A 549 30.02 -4.42 -14.87
C LEU A 549 30.54 -3.14 -15.51
N VAL A 550 29.65 -2.23 -15.88
CA VAL A 550 30.06 -0.95 -16.42
C VAL A 550 30.99 -0.19 -15.46
N ARG A 551 30.65 -0.08 -14.17
CA ARG A 551 31.54 0.54 -13.17
C ARG A 551 32.92 -0.11 -13.14
N TRP A 552 32.99 -1.44 -13.22
CA TRP A 552 34.28 -2.12 -13.28
C TRP A 552 35.13 -1.69 -14.48
N HIS A 553 34.50 -1.48 -15.65
CA HIS A 553 35.21 -0.96 -16.83
C HIS A 553 35.71 0.46 -16.63
N GLU A 554 34.91 1.34 -16.00
CA GLU A 554 35.34 2.71 -15.65
C GLU A 554 36.51 2.70 -14.68
N ASN A 555 36.51 1.74 -13.74
CA ASN A 555 37.61 1.51 -12.80
C ASN A 555 38.81 0.78 -13.44
N GLY A 556 38.79 0.51 -14.74
CA GLY A 556 39.93 0.00 -15.50
C GLY A 556 39.92 -1.50 -15.77
N LEU A 557 38.85 -2.24 -15.44
CA LEU A 557 38.74 -3.64 -15.84
C LEU A 557 38.59 -3.74 -17.37
N PRO A 558 39.36 -4.61 -18.05
CA PRO A 558 39.21 -4.82 -19.48
C PRO A 558 37.80 -5.31 -19.87
N PRO A 559 37.21 -4.80 -20.97
CA PRO A 559 35.84 -5.12 -21.40
C PRO A 559 35.69 -6.45 -22.13
N ASP A 560 36.27 -7.50 -21.56
CA ASP A 560 36.17 -8.86 -22.05
C ASP A 560 35.49 -9.78 -21.02
N GLY A 561 34.87 -10.85 -21.53
CA GLY A 561 34.13 -11.79 -20.70
C GLY A 561 35.00 -12.52 -19.68
N PHE A 562 36.27 -12.79 -19.99
CA PHE A 562 37.18 -13.52 -19.10
C PHE A 562 37.57 -12.69 -17.88
N SER A 563 37.91 -11.42 -18.09
CA SER A 563 38.17 -10.44 -17.02
C SER A 563 36.96 -10.25 -16.12
N ALA A 564 35.75 -10.14 -16.69
CA ALA A 564 34.51 -10.02 -15.94
C ALA A 564 34.20 -11.29 -15.09
N GLU A 565 34.43 -12.48 -15.64
CA GLU A 565 34.33 -13.74 -14.90
C GLU A 565 35.34 -13.79 -13.74
N ASN A 566 36.60 -13.41 -13.98
CA ASN A 566 37.65 -13.44 -12.96
C ASN A 566 37.39 -12.43 -11.84
N ALA A 567 36.95 -11.22 -12.18
CA ALA A 567 36.47 -10.24 -11.22
C ALA A 567 35.29 -10.78 -10.39
N THR A 568 34.36 -11.50 -11.03
CA THR A 568 33.24 -12.14 -10.33
C THR A 568 33.71 -13.23 -9.36
N ILE A 569 34.63 -14.10 -9.79
CA ILE A 569 35.20 -15.14 -8.93
C ILE A 569 35.96 -14.51 -7.76
N LEU A 570 36.77 -13.48 -8.02
CA LEU A 570 37.51 -12.74 -7.00
C LEU A 570 36.59 -12.17 -5.92
N MET A 571 35.45 -11.59 -6.31
CA MET A 571 34.53 -10.95 -5.38
C MET A 571 33.59 -11.93 -4.65
N LYS A 572 33.37 -13.14 -5.19
CA LYS A 572 32.38 -14.11 -4.67
C LYS A 572 32.98 -15.38 -4.08
N SER A 573 34.27 -15.65 -4.32
CA SER A 573 34.99 -16.79 -3.74
C SER A 573 35.34 -16.53 -2.26
N THR A 574 35.37 -17.60 -1.48
CA THR A 574 35.75 -17.64 -0.06
C THR A 574 37.27 -17.74 0.15
N ARG A 575 37.96 -18.31 -0.85
CA ARG A 575 39.40 -18.49 -0.87
C ARG A 575 40.09 -17.18 -1.23
N VAL A 576 41.30 -16.99 -0.70
CA VAL A 576 42.14 -15.83 -1.00
C VAL A 576 42.52 -15.87 -2.47
N ALA A 577 42.22 -14.80 -3.21
CA ALA A 577 42.57 -14.69 -4.60
C ALA A 577 44.08 -14.44 -4.76
N LEU A 578 44.74 -15.26 -5.57
CA LEU A 578 46.06 -14.97 -6.13
C LEU A 578 45.87 -14.47 -7.57
N ILE A 579 45.96 -13.17 -7.73
CA ILE A 579 45.84 -12.44 -8.98
C ILE A 579 47.14 -12.60 -9.75
N VAL A 580 47.08 -13.32 -10.86
CA VAL A 580 48.17 -13.43 -11.83
C VAL A 580 47.96 -12.34 -12.88
N ASP A 581 48.76 -11.29 -12.80
CA ASP A 581 48.55 -10.06 -13.56
C ASP A 581 49.88 -9.51 -14.10
N PRO A 582 50.39 -10.04 -15.22
CA PRO A 582 51.65 -9.60 -15.80
C PRO A 582 51.60 -8.17 -16.35
N GLN A 583 50.41 -7.60 -16.54
CA GLN A 583 50.17 -6.30 -17.15
C GLN A 583 49.68 -5.25 -16.14
N GLU A 584 49.50 -5.64 -14.87
CA GLU A 584 49.06 -4.81 -13.75
C GLU A 584 47.64 -4.22 -13.90
N GLU A 585 46.83 -4.75 -14.81
CA GLU A 585 45.49 -4.24 -15.09
C GLU A 585 44.45 -4.69 -14.06
N GLY A 586 44.51 -5.96 -13.65
CA GLY A 586 43.66 -6.50 -12.60
C GLY A 586 43.95 -5.84 -11.25
N GLN A 587 45.22 -5.58 -10.96
CA GLN A 587 45.61 -4.86 -9.75
C GLN A 587 45.17 -3.40 -9.78
N LYS A 588 45.44 -2.65 -10.86
CA LYS A 588 44.99 -1.26 -11.02
C LYS A 588 43.47 -1.16 -10.85
N TRP A 589 42.72 -2.09 -11.46
CA TRP A 589 41.27 -2.18 -11.28
C TRP A 589 40.86 -2.43 -9.83
N LEU A 590 41.47 -3.41 -9.15
CA LEU A 590 41.11 -3.73 -7.77
C LEU A 590 41.35 -2.55 -6.83
N LEU A 591 42.48 -1.84 -6.99
CA LEU A 591 42.79 -0.65 -6.18
C LEU A 591 41.78 0.49 -6.43
N ALA A 592 41.36 0.69 -7.69
CA ALA A 592 40.34 1.67 -8.04
C ALA A 592 38.95 1.30 -7.50
N GLU A 593 38.55 0.02 -7.58
CA GLU A 593 37.27 -0.48 -7.05
C GLU A 593 37.18 -0.42 -5.52
N LEU A 594 38.34 -0.44 -4.83
CA LEU A 594 38.43 -0.26 -3.38
C LEU A 594 38.56 1.22 -2.95
N ASP A 595 38.45 2.17 -3.88
CA ASP A 595 38.58 3.63 -3.66
C ASP A 595 39.89 4.01 -2.93
N GLY A 596 40.96 3.24 -3.11
CA GLY A 596 42.23 3.43 -2.41
C GLY A 596 42.19 3.15 -0.89
N ASN A 597 41.07 2.67 -0.35
CA ASN A 597 40.96 2.23 1.05
C ASN A 597 41.55 0.81 1.20
N VAL A 598 42.86 0.69 0.98
CA VAL A 598 43.56 -0.59 0.90
C VAL A 598 45.00 -0.41 1.37
N LYS A 599 45.52 -1.39 2.12
CA LYS A 599 46.92 -1.42 2.53
C LYS A 599 47.71 -2.29 1.55
N LEU A 600 48.66 -1.68 0.86
CA LEU A 600 49.59 -2.34 -0.05
C LEU A 600 50.89 -2.70 0.70
N VAL A 601 51.35 -3.94 0.55
CA VAL A 601 52.58 -4.45 1.18
C VAL A 601 53.33 -5.32 0.18
N ASP A 602 54.64 -5.09 0.02
CA ASP A 602 55.51 -5.96 -0.74
C ASP A 602 55.81 -7.23 0.07
N PHE A 603 55.71 -8.42 -0.54
CA PHE A 603 56.03 -9.66 0.16
C PHE A 603 57.52 -9.88 0.39
N ASP A 604 58.39 -9.20 -0.38
CA ASP A 604 59.83 -9.25 -0.12
C ASP A 604 60.22 -8.42 1.13
N ASP A 605 59.33 -7.54 1.61
CA ASP A 605 59.46 -6.87 2.90
C ASP A 605 58.92 -7.76 4.05
N GLU A 606 59.48 -7.64 5.25
CA GLU A 606 58.97 -8.37 6.42
C GLU A 606 57.53 -7.93 6.78
N ILE A 607 56.55 -8.79 6.46
CA ILE A 607 55.16 -8.58 6.85
C ILE A 607 55.02 -8.76 8.36
N CYS A 608 55.04 -7.64 9.07
CA CYS A 608 54.92 -7.60 10.52
C CYS A 608 53.50 -7.94 10.99
N GLU A 609 53.39 -8.62 12.13
CA GLU A 609 52.12 -8.87 12.83
C GLU A 609 51.32 -7.58 13.05
N SER A 610 51.99 -6.49 13.39
CA SER A 610 51.36 -5.18 13.60
C SER A 610 50.60 -4.69 12.38
N THR A 611 51.13 -4.91 11.16
CA THR A 611 50.48 -4.49 9.91
C THR A 611 49.19 -5.27 9.69
N VAL A 612 49.23 -6.58 9.92
CA VAL A 612 48.04 -7.44 9.81
C VAL A 612 47.02 -7.09 10.89
N VAL A 613 47.44 -6.83 12.12
CA VAL A 613 46.53 -6.40 13.20
C VAL A 613 45.86 -5.07 12.85
N GLU A 614 46.62 -4.09 12.34
CA GLU A 614 46.08 -2.78 11.96
C GLU A 614 45.00 -2.89 10.87
N THR A 615 45.24 -3.67 9.81
CA THR A 615 44.25 -3.85 8.74
C THR A 615 42.98 -4.51 9.27
N PHE A 616 43.11 -5.49 10.15
CA PHE A 616 41.98 -6.16 10.81
C PHE A 616 41.18 -5.24 11.73
N GLU A 617 41.84 -4.39 12.53
CA GLU A 617 41.16 -3.43 13.41
C GLU A 617 40.40 -2.37 12.61
N GLN A 618 41.02 -1.84 11.56
CA GLN A 618 40.46 -0.79 10.70
C GLN A 618 39.48 -1.32 9.63
N HIS A 619 39.40 -2.65 9.46
CA HIS A 619 38.62 -3.32 8.42
C HIS A 619 39.02 -2.89 6.99
N VAL A 620 40.30 -2.60 6.78
CA VAL A 620 40.89 -2.18 5.50
C VAL A 620 41.48 -3.40 4.79
N PRO A 621 41.10 -3.72 3.54
CA PRO A 621 41.71 -4.81 2.77
C PRO A 621 43.24 -4.76 2.73
N LEU A 622 43.88 -5.94 2.80
CA LEU A 622 45.32 -6.11 2.64
C LEU A 622 45.62 -6.68 1.24
N VAL A 623 46.47 -6.00 0.47
CA VAL A 623 46.99 -6.46 -0.82
C VAL A 623 48.49 -6.71 -0.67
N VAL A 624 48.91 -7.93 -0.98
CA VAL A 624 50.30 -8.37 -0.89
C VAL A 624 50.85 -8.58 -2.29
N GLU A 625 51.88 -7.83 -2.64
CA GLU A 625 52.50 -7.81 -3.97
C GLU A 625 53.71 -8.74 -4.09
N ASN A 626 54.21 -8.89 -5.31
CA ASN A 626 55.46 -9.59 -5.63
C ASN A 626 55.51 -11.07 -5.22
N ILE A 627 54.35 -11.74 -5.21
CA ILE A 627 54.30 -13.19 -5.04
C ILE A 627 54.88 -13.88 -6.28
N ASN A 628 55.91 -14.69 -6.08
CA ASN A 628 56.68 -15.34 -7.14
C ASN A 628 57.16 -16.74 -6.72
N ARG A 629 57.81 -17.47 -7.63
CA ARG A 629 58.28 -18.85 -7.37
C ARG A 629 59.24 -18.99 -6.17
N ARG A 630 59.94 -17.92 -5.78
CA ARG A 630 60.93 -17.97 -4.70
C ARG A 630 60.28 -17.91 -3.32
N ASN A 631 59.20 -17.14 -3.20
CA ASN A 631 58.59 -16.78 -1.93
C ASN A 631 57.20 -17.44 -1.71
N VAL A 632 56.60 -18.07 -2.73
CA VAL A 632 55.29 -18.76 -2.63
C VAL A 632 55.19 -19.79 -1.50
N ASN A 633 56.31 -20.44 -1.13
CA ASN A 633 56.33 -21.41 -0.03
C ASN A 633 56.25 -20.76 1.36
N GLN A 634 56.58 -19.46 1.49
CA GLN A 634 56.52 -18.70 2.74
C GLN A 634 55.11 -18.18 3.03
N LEU A 635 54.18 -18.27 2.07
CA LEU A 635 52.78 -17.86 2.27
C LEU A 635 52.11 -18.59 3.44
N GLU A 636 52.55 -19.80 3.79
CA GLU A 636 52.06 -20.53 4.97
C GLU A 636 52.21 -19.73 6.27
N GLU A 637 53.31 -18.98 6.41
CA GLU A 637 53.58 -18.13 7.57
C GLU A 637 52.59 -16.97 7.62
N LEU A 638 52.32 -16.33 6.48
CA LEU A 638 51.32 -15.26 6.36
C LEU A 638 49.91 -15.75 6.73
N PHE A 639 49.51 -16.94 6.27
CA PHE A 639 48.21 -17.51 6.63
C PHE A 639 48.13 -17.89 8.12
N THR A 640 49.24 -18.37 8.70
CA THR A 640 49.31 -18.68 10.13
C THR A 640 49.19 -17.41 10.98
N LEU A 641 49.90 -16.35 10.58
CA LEU A 641 49.80 -15.04 11.20
C LEU A 641 48.37 -14.50 11.13
N ARG A 642 47.75 -14.56 9.95
CA ARG A 642 46.35 -14.16 9.75
C ARG A 642 45.40 -14.93 10.68
N ASP A 643 45.54 -16.25 10.74
CA ASP A 643 44.70 -17.10 11.58
C ASP A 643 44.87 -16.75 13.09
N ALA A 644 46.10 -16.46 13.52
CA ALA A 644 46.39 -16.02 14.89
C ALA A 644 45.76 -14.65 15.21
N VAL A 645 45.82 -13.70 14.28
CA VAL A 645 45.18 -12.38 14.40
C VAL A 645 43.66 -12.48 14.44
N VAL A 646 43.05 -13.36 13.63
CA VAL A 646 41.61 -13.63 13.65
C VAL A 646 41.14 -14.13 15.02
N ILE A 647 41.94 -15.01 15.65
CA ILE A 647 41.63 -15.59 16.96
C ILE A 647 41.80 -14.56 18.08
N SER A 648 42.87 -13.75 18.03
CA SER A 648 43.19 -12.77 19.08
C SER A 648 42.33 -11.50 19.00
N CYS A 649 41.90 -11.07 17.81
CA CYS A 649 40.98 -9.96 17.64
C CYS A 649 39.57 -10.35 18.15
N GLY A 650 39.25 -10.00 19.41
CA GLY A 650 37.95 -10.29 20.04
C GLY A 650 36.71 -9.65 19.36
N LYS A 651 36.89 -8.62 18.53
CA LYS A 651 35.83 -8.05 17.66
C LYS A 651 35.57 -8.91 16.41
N CYS A 652 36.59 -9.67 15.98
CA CYS A 652 36.61 -10.53 14.80
C CYS A 652 36.28 -12.00 15.14
N GLY A 653 36.66 -12.48 16.34
CA GLY A 653 36.65 -13.88 16.76
C GLY A 653 35.35 -14.44 17.34
N ARG A 654 34.19 -13.78 17.19
CA ARG A 654 32.91 -14.39 17.59
C ARG A 654 32.47 -15.43 16.55
N LYS A 655 32.79 -16.70 16.85
CA LYS A 655 32.19 -17.90 16.24
C LYS A 655 30.66 -17.77 16.15
N LYS A 656 30.11 -18.22 15.00
CA LYS A 656 28.71 -18.58 14.70
C LYS A 656 27.71 -17.48 14.28
N ASP A 657 28.15 -16.35 13.73
CA ASP A 657 27.30 -15.67 12.75
C ASP A 657 27.84 -16.02 11.36
N SER A 658 27.08 -16.82 10.61
CA SER A 658 27.37 -17.22 9.22
C SER A 658 27.47 -16.04 8.23
N ASN A 659 27.34 -14.80 8.71
CA ASN A 659 27.19 -13.60 7.91
C ASN A 659 28.36 -12.61 8.01
N LYS A 660 29.42 -12.90 8.79
CA LYS A 660 30.61 -12.04 8.84
C LYS A 660 31.62 -12.49 7.79
N LYS A 661 31.80 -11.67 6.74
CA LYS A 661 32.82 -11.86 5.71
C LYS A 661 34.21 -11.90 6.36
N ALA A 662 35.04 -12.85 5.95
CA ALA A 662 36.45 -12.89 6.36
C ALA A 662 37.14 -11.58 5.95
N HIS A 663 38.14 -11.16 6.74
CA HIS A 663 38.93 -9.97 6.40
C HIS A 663 39.56 -10.14 5.01
N PRO A 664 39.34 -9.19 4.06
CA PRO A 664 39.82 -9.31 2.69
C PRO A 664 41.34 -9.32 2.62
N LEU A 665 41.89 -10.36 1.98
CA LEU A 665 43.30 -10.50 1.66
C LEU A 665 43.39 -10.85 0.17
N TYR A 666 44.22 -10.12 -0.56
CA TYR A 666 44.49 -10.36 -1.97
C TYR A 666 46.00 -10.53 -2.17
N LEU A 667 46.37 -11.51 -2.97
CA LEU A 667 47.76 -11.78 -3.33
C LEU A 667 47.94 -11.41 -4.80
N VAL A 668 49.04 -10.74 -5.15
CA VAL A 668 49.34 -10.34 -6.52
C VAL A 668 50.70 -10.91 -6.94
N GLY A 669 50.70 -11.56 -8.09
CA GLY A 669 51.89 -12.13 -8.72
C GLY A 669 51.87 -11.92 -10.23
N GLN A 670 53.04 -12.08 -10.85
CA GLN A 670 53.23 -11.78 -12.28
C GLN A 670 53.12 -13.03 -13.17
N GLU A 671 53.19 -14.22 -12.60
CA GLU A 671 53.18 -15.48 -13.33
C GLU A 671 52.31 -16.52 -12.65
N ILE A 672 51.90 -17.55 -13.41
CA ILE A 672 51.22 -18.72 -12.88
C ILE A 672 52.21 -19.49 -11.99
N LEU A 673 51.81 -19.72 -10.74
CA LEU A 673 52.60 -20.42 -9.73
C LEU A 673 52.02 -21.80 -9.41
N ALA A 674 52.91 -22.77 -9.21
CA ALA A 674 52.54 -24.06 -8.63
C ALA A 674 52.29 -23.88 -7.12
N ILE A 675 51.01 -23.87 -6.74
CA ILE A 675 50.60 -23.66 -5.35
C ILE A 675 50.89 -24.93 -4.52
N PRO A 676 51.61 -24.81 -3.39
CA PRO A 676 51.83 -25.92 -2.46
C PRO A 676 50.51 -26.59 -2.05
N GLY A 677 50.50 -27.92 -1.95
CA GLY A 677 49.28 -28.69 -1.66
C GLY A 677 48.55 -28.27 -0.38
N SER A 678 49.30 -27.83 0.64
CA SER A 678 48.80 -27.25 1.89
C SER A 678 47.97 -25.96 1.67
N LEU A 679 48.33 -25.14 0.69
CA LEU A 679 47.71 -23.86 0.38
C LEU A 679 46.61 -23.95 -0.68
N GLN A 680 46.51 -25.05 -1.44
CA GLN A 680 45.49 -25.24 -2.48
C GLN A 680 44.04 -25.13 -1.95
N LYS A 681 43.79 -25.43 -0.67
CA LYS A 681 42.47 -25.24 -0.05
C LYS A 681 42.17 -23.77 0.28
N ARG A 682 43.20 -22.93 0.44
CA ARG A 682 43.10 -21.55 0.92
C ARG A 682 43.19 -20.52 -0.20
N ILE A 683 43.90 -20.84 -1.27
CA ILE A 683 44.18 -19.93 -2.39
C ILE A 683 43.36 -20.33 -3.63
N ASN A 684 42.83 -19.34 -4.33
CA ASN A 684 42.26 -19.47 -5.67
C ASN A 684 43.08 -18.60 -6.64
N GLN A 685 43.76 -19.22 -7.60
CA GLN A 685 44.58 -18.49 -8.57
C GLN A 685 43.72 -18.00 -9.73
N LEU A 686 43.78 -16.71 -10.05
CA LEU A 686 42.96 -16.06 -11.09
C LEU A 686 43.87 -15.34 -12.07
N SER A 687 43.67 -15.57 -13.36
CA SER A 687 44.49 -14.98 -14.42
C SER A 687 43.86 -13.71 -14.97
N PHE A 688 44.44 -12.55 -14.69
CA PHE A 688 44.05 -11.27 -15.32
C PHE A 688 44.95 -10.94 -16.52
N VAL A 689 45.55 -11.97 -17.14
CA VAL A 689 46.26 -11.84 -18.40
C VAL A 689 45.30 -11.34 -19.47
N LEU A 690 45.63 -10.20 -20.03
CA LEU A 690 44.82 -9.50 -21.01
C LEU A 690 44.90 -10.23 -22.35
N GLY A 691 43.78 -10.80 -22.78
CA GLY A 691 43.69 -11.55 -24.03
C GLY A 691 43.82 -10.68 -25.27
N THR A 692 43.85 -11.31 -26.45
CA THR A 692 43.88 -10.63 -27.75
C THR A 692 42.78 -9.59 -27.90
N GLU A 693 41.54 -9.97 -27.54
CA GLU A 693 40.37 -9.10 -27.64
C GLU A 693 40.44 -7.90 -26.70
N GLY A 694 40.77 -8.12 -25.42
CA GLY A 694 40.93 -7.02 -24.45
C GLY A 694 42.02 -6.04 -24.89
N LEU A 695 43.11 -6.55 -25.45
CA LEU A 695 44.26 -5.74 -25.87
C LEU A 695 43.92 -4.95 -27.12
N GLU A 696 43.22 -5.56 -28.06
CA GLU A 696 42.68 -4.89 -29.25
C GLU A 696 41.78 -3.73 -28.87
N ILE A 697 40.85 -3.93 -27.92
CA ILE A 697 39.95 -2.86 -27.46
C ILE A 697 40.74 -1.72 -26.81
N LYS A 698 41.76 -2.06 -26.00
CA LYS A 698 42.62 -1.07 -25.35
C LYS A 698 43.43 -0.25 -26.36
N MET A 699 44.05 -0.91 -27.34
CA MET A 699 44.79 -0.24 -28.42
C MET A 699 43.85 0.58 -29.31
N LEU A 700 42.61 0.13 -29.52
CA LEU A 700 41.61 0.87 -30.27
C LEU A 700 41.24 2.17 -29.57
N GLY A 701 41.07 2.16 -28.24
CA GLY A 701 40.85 3.37 -27.45
C GLY A 701 41.98 4.39 -27.61
N LEU A 702 43.24 3.94 -27.52
CA LEU A 702 44.40 4.82 -27.71
C LEU A 702 44.46 5.40 -29.14
N LEU A 703 44.21 4.57 -30.15
CA LEU A 703 44.21 5.00 -31.55
C LEU A 703 43.10 6.03 -31.82
N VAL A 704 41.86 5.74 -31.40
CA VAL A 704 40.73 6.65 -31.58
C VAL A 704 40.96 7.96 -30.84
N ARG A 705 41.51 7.92 -29.62
CA ARG A 705 41.88 9.11 -28.85
C ARG A 705 42.90 9.99 -29.58
N SER A 706 43.85 9.39 -30.31
CA SER A 706 44.83 10.13 -31.14
C SER A 706 44.21 10.71 -32.42
N GLU A 707 43.44 9.92 -33.15
CA GLU A 707 42.91 10.33 -34.47
C GLU A 707 41.68 11.22 -34.39
N ASN A 708 40.78 10.95 -33.44
CA ASN A 708 39.56 11.72 -33.22
C ASN A 708 39.25 11.86 -31.72
N PRO A 709 39.97 12.74 -30.99
CA PRO A 709 39.77 12.97 -29.57
C PRO A 709 38.31 13.32 -29.21
N SER A 710 37.65 14.11 -30.07
CA SER A 710 36.25 14.53 -29.86
C SER A 710 35.25 13.38 -29.87
N LEU A 711 35.55 12.29 -30.59
CA LEU A 711 34.73 11.08 -30.61
C LEU A 711 34.88 10.29 -29.31
N GLU A 712 36.10 10.20 -28.78
CA GLU A 712 36.38 9.50 -27.51
C GLU A 712 35.79 10.29 -26.33
N GLU A 713 35.96 11.61 -26.28
CA GLU A 713 35.33 12.46 -25.26
C GLU A 713 33.80 12.35 -25.28
N ARG A 714 33.19 12.29 -26.48
CA ARG A 714 31.75 12.01 -26.62
C ARG A 714 31.38 10.62 -26.15
N SER A 715 32.19 9.60 -26.45
CA SER A 715 31.98 8.24 -26.00
C SER A 715 31.94 8.17 -24.47
N ASP A 716 32.94 8.75 -23.81
CA ASP A 716 33.08 8.75 -22.35
C ASP A 716 31.94 9.54 -21.68
N SER A 717 31.64 10.75 -22.19
CA SER A 717 30.53 11.58 -21.71
C SER A 717 29.17 10.89 -21.87
N LEU A 718 28.94 10.25 -23.02
CA LEU A 718 27.72 9.50 -23.30
C LEU A 718 27.59 8.32 -22.35
N HIS A 719 28.68 7.62 -22.09
CA HIS A 719 28.73 6.47 -21.18
C HIS A 719 28.33 6.85 -19.76
N GLN A 720 28.95 7.90 -19.21
CA GLN A 720 28.60 8.46 -17.89
C GLN A 720 27.13 8.90 -17.83
N THR A 721 26.63 9.49 -18.92
CA THR A 721 25.21 9.92 -19.01
C THR A 721 24.27 8.71 -19.00
N ILE A 722 24.58 7.65 -19.74
CA ILE A 722 23.80 6.39 -19.75
C ILE A 722 23.75 5.78 -18.35
N LEU A 723 24.88 5.72 -17.65
CA LEU A 723 24.95 5.16 -16.29
C LEU A 723 24.14 5.97 -15.30
N ARG A 724 24.37 7.28 -15.26
CA ARG A 724 23.63 8.19 -14.38
C ARG A 724 22.13 8.09 -14.63
N ASN A 725 21.72 8.03 -15.90
CA ASN A 725 20.31 7.88 -16.27
C ASN A 725 19.75 6.53 -15.82
N LYS A 726 20.46 5.40 -16.06
CA LYS A 726 20.04 4.08 -15.58
C LYS A 726 19.92 4.03 -14.05
N GLN A 727 20.89 4.59 -13.34
CA GLN A 727 20.83 4.67 -11.88
C GLN A 727 19.67 5.53 -11.40
N THR A 728 19.43 6.68 -12.04
CA THR A 728 18.27 7.53 -11.74
C THR A 728 16.95 6.76 -11.93
N LEU A 729 16.83 5.91 -12.95
CA LEU A 729 15.62 5.07 -13.14
C LEU A 729 15.44 4.06 -11.99
N VAL A 730 16.52 3.40 -11.55
CA VAL A 730 16.49 2.46 -10.42
C VAL A 730 16.14 3.18 -9.13
N ASP A 731 16.73 4.35 -8.87
CA ASP A 731 16.47 5.17 -7.69
C ASP A 731 15.01 5.67 -7.66
N LEU A 732 14.47 6.09 -8.81
CA LEU A 732 13.07 6.49 -8.93
C LEU A 732 12.12 5.31 -8.67
N GLU A 733 12.41 4.15 -9.25
CA GLU A 733 11.62 2.93 -9.01
C GLU A 733 11.67 2.50 -7.55
N GLU A 734 12.84 2.55 -6.93
CA GLU A 734 12.99 2.27 -5.50
C GLU A 734 12.24 3.29 -4.64
N ALA A 735 12.30 4.58 -4.97
CA ALA A 735 11.55 5.61 -4.27
C ALA A 735 10.04 5.37 -4.35
N ILE A 736 9.51 5.08 -5.55
CA ILE A 736 8.09 4.77 -5.76
C ILE A 736 7.69 3.53 -4.92
N LEU A 737 8.46 2.44 -5.01
CA LEU A 737 8.16 1.20 -4.28
C LEU A 737 8.26 1.39 -2.77
N ARG A 738 9.24 2.16 -2.29
CA ARG A 738 9.39 2.47 -0.86
C ARG A 738 8.16 3.20 -0.36
N ILE A 739 7.76 4.24 -1.08
CA ILE A 739 6.61 5.05 -0.75
C ILE A 739 5.32 4.21 -0.71
N LEU A 740 5.09 3.34 -1.70
CA LEU A 740 3.92 2.44 -1.75
C LEU A 740 3.92 1.38 -0.63
N ASN A 741 5.10 0.91 -0.23
CA ASN A 741 5.25 -0.13 0.79
C ASN A 741 5.21 0.42 2.22
N GLU A 742 5.72 1.63 2.46
CA GLU A 742 5.81 2.26 3.77
C GLU A 742 4.58 3.12 4.11
N SER A 743 3.77 3.52 3.13
CA SER A 743 2.55 4.30 3.39
C SER A 743 1.56 3.50 4.24
N SER A 744 1.36 3.95 5.48
CA SER A 744 0.33 3.44 6.38
C SER A 744 -1.05 4.06 6.09
N VAL A 745 -1.07 5.24 5.47
CA VAL A 745 -2.26 5.96 5.03
C VAL A 745 -2.76 5.33 3.72
N PRO A 746 -4.09 5.20 3.52
CA PRO A 746 -4.63 4.77 2.23
C PRO A 746 -4.12 5.64 1.08
N LEU A 747 -3.67 5.00 0.00
CA LEU A 747 -3.09 5.64 -1.19
C LEU A 747 -3.89 6.83 -1.74
N LEU A 748 -5.20 6.78 -1.55
CA LEU A 748 -6.19 7.72 -2.08
C LEU A 748 -6.32 9.01 -1.25
N GLU A 749 -5.76 9.05 -0.04
CA GLU A 749 -5.93 10.15 0.92
C GLU A 749 -4.69 11.04 1.07
N ASP A 750 -3.54 10.62 0.53
CA ASP A 750 -2.28 11.33 0.65
C ASP A 750 -2.02 12.23 -0.57
N GLU A 751 -2.14 13.55 -0.39
CA GLU A 751 -1.87 14.53 -1.45
C GLU A 751 -0.38 14.65 -1.79
N ASP A 752 0.50 14.52 -0.81
CA ASP A 752 1.94 14.68 -1.00
C ASP A 752 2.49 13.50 -1.81
N LEU A 753 1.98 12.31 -1.52
CA LEU A 753 2.21 11.11 -2.30
C LEU A 753 1.89 11.29 -3.79
N TYR A 754 0.71 11.83 -4.10
CA TYR A 754 0.31 12.07 -5.49
C TYR A 754 1.30 13.01 -6.21
N ARG A 755 1.73 14.09 -5.56
CA ARG A 755 2.67 15.06 -6.15
C ARG A 755 4.05 14.44 -6.40
N VAL A 756 4.55 13.66 -5.44
CA VAL A 756 5.84 12.97 -5.58
C VAL A 756 5.78 11.95 -6.72
N LEU A 757 4.71 11.17 -6.82
CA LEU A 757 4.54 10.19 -7.89
C LEU A 757 4.40 10.84 -9.27
N ALA A 758 3.68 11.96 -9.38
CA ALA A 758 3.58 12.70 -10.63
C ALA A 758 4.94 13.26 -11.08
N SER A 759 5.72 13.80 -10.15
CA SER A 759 7.10 14.28 -10.43
C SER A 759 8.04 13.14 -10.82
N ALA A 760 7.94 12.00 -10.15
CA ALA A 760 8.76 10.83 -10.45
C ALA A 760 8.48 10.29 -11.86
N ARG A 761 7.20 10.21 -12.26
CA ARG A 761 6.80 9.80 -13.63
C ARG A 761 7.34 10.76 -14.70
N ALA A 762 7.17 12.08 -14.51
CA ALA A 762 7.68 13.06 -15.47
C ALA A 762 9.21 12.93 -15.66
N THR A 763 9.94 12.68 -14.56
CA THR A 763 11.38 12.45 -14.60
C THR A 763 11.70 11.13 -15.32
N PHE A 764 10.95 10.06 -15.06
CA PHE A 764 11.10 8.77 -15.72
C PHE A 764 10.93 8.87 -17.23
N GLU A 765 9.88 9.53 -17.73
CA GLU A 765 9.63 9.68 -19.17
C GLU A 765 10.77 10.45 -19.87
N VAL A 766 11.28 11.51 -19.25
CA VAL A 766 12.42 12.29 -19.77
C VAL A 766 13.70 11.44 -19.80
N VAL A 767 14.01 10.75 -18.70
CA VAL A 767 15.24 9.94 -18.58
C VAL A 767 15.19 8.72 -19.51
N SER A 768 14.04 8.05 -19.61
CA SER A 768 13.83 6.91 -20.50
C SER A 768 13.94 7.30 -21.98
N GLY A 769 13.32 8.42 -22.38
CA GLY A 769 13.47 8.97 -23.73
C GLY A 769 14.92 9.35 -24.05
N GLY A 770 15.63 9.95 -23.08
CA GLY A 770 17.05 10.26 -23.20
C GLY A 770 17.93 9.01 -23.34
N LEU A 771 17.60 7.92 -22.64
CA LEU A 771 18.33 6.66 -22.73
C LEU A 771 18.21 6.01 -24.12
N LEU A 772 17.02 6.07 -24.74
CA LEU A 772 16.82 5.56 -26.11
C LEU A 772 17.69 6.32 -27.13
N GLN A 773 17.75 7.65 -27.03
CA GLN A 773 18.62 8.46 -27.89
C GLN A 773 20.11 8.19 -27.61
N ALA A 774 20.46 8.00 -26.34
CA ALA A 774 21.83 7.70 -25.93
C ALA A 774 22.30 6.34 -26.48
N GLU A 775 21.45 5.32 -26.48
CA GLU A 775 21.79 4.00 -27.07
C GLU A 775 21.95 4.07 -28.60
N GLN A 776 21.14 4.86 -29.30
CA GLN A 776 21.34 5.11 -30.75
C GLN A 776 22.69 5.80 -31.01
N THR A 777 22.98 6.86 -30.25
CA THR A 777 24.27 7.57 -30.33
C THR A 777 25.44 6.64 -30.00
N ARG A 778 25.28 5.71 -29.06
CA ARG A 778 26.30 4.71 -28.68
C ARG A 778 26.64 3.81 -29.87
N LEU A 779 25.64 3.35 -30.61
CA LEU A 779 25.83 2.54 -31.81
C LEU A 779 26.54 3.33 -32.92
N ASP A 780 26.16 4.59 -33.13
CA ASP A 780 26.82 5.47 -34.11
C ASP A 780 28.30 5.70 -33.75
N ILE A 781 28.62 5.92 -32.47
CA ILE A 781 30.00 6.04 -31.99
C ILE A 781 30.75 4.71 -32.19
N GLN A 782 30.13 3.58 -31.88
CA GLN A 782 30.75 2.26 -32.04
C GLN A 782 31.10 1.97 -33.51
N THR A 783 30.19 2.25 -34.44
CA THR A 783 30.46 2.10 -35.88
C THR A 783 31.59 3.03 -36.37
N ALA A 784 31.68 4.24 -35.82
CA ALA A 784 32.79 5.14 -36.11
C ALA A 784 34.14 4.62 -35.58
N ARG A 785 34.16 3.94 -34.41
CA ARG A 785 35.36 3.31 -33.85
C ARG A 785 35.81 2.09 -34.66
N GLU A 786 34.87 1.30 -35.20
CA GLU A 786 35.17 0.09 -35.96
C GLU A 786 36.08 0.31 -37.17
N VAL A 787 36.10 1.52 -37.73
CA VAL A 787 36.94 1.89 -38.86
C VAL A 787 38.43 1.62 -38.60
N TYR A 788 38.90 1.80 -37.36
CA TYR A 788 40.29 1.61 -36.96
C TYR A 788 40.61 0.26 -36.30
N ARG A 789 39.60 -0.60 -36.13
CA ARG A 789 39.72 -1.89 -35.44
C ARG A 789 40.85 -2.77 -35.99
N SER A 790 41.03 -2.81 -37.31
CA SER A 790 42.10 -3.60 -37.94
C SER A 790 43.51 -3.17 -37.53
N CYS A 791 43.75 -1.86 -37.34
CA CYS A 791 45.05 -1.33 -36.93
C CYS A 791 45.31 -1.64 -35.45
N ALA A 792 44.28 -1.51 -34.62
CA ALA A 792 44.34 -1.89 -33.21
C ALA A 792 44.61 -3.39 -33.04
N ALA A 793 43.95 -4.25 -33.82
CA ALA A 793 44.17 -5.69 -33.82
C ALA A 793 45.61 -6.04 -34.21
N ARG A 794 46.17 -5.36 -35.22
CA ARG A 794 47.58 -5.53 -35.60
C ARG A 794 48.54 -5.11 -34.49
N SER A 795 48.29 -3.96 -33.84
CA SER A 795 49.09 -3.51 -32.68
C SER A 795 49.02 -4.50 -31.53
N ALA A 796 47.83 -5.05 -31.23
CA ALA A 796 47.67 -6.07 -30.20
C ALA A 796 48.47 -7.35 -30.52
N LEU A 797 48.42 -7.82 -31.77
CA LEU A 797 49.21 -8.98 -32.22
C LEU A 797 50.72 -8.75 -32.08
N LEU A 798 51.21 -7.55 -32.41
CA LEU A 798 52.63 -7.21 -32.28
C LEU A 798 53.08 -7.21 -30.81
N PHE A 799 52.28 -6.65 -29.89
CA PHE A 799 52.59 -6.71 -28.46
C PHE A 799 52.65 -8.15 -27.94
N LEU A 800 51.70 -8.99 -28.34
CA LEU A 800 51.70 -10.41 -27.94
C LEU A 800 52.94 -11.13 -28.46
N ALA A 801 53.33 -10.90 -29.72
CA ALA A 801 54.56 -11.46 -30.28
C ALA A 801 55.82 -11.00 -29.52
N VAL A 802 55.89 -9.71 -29.15
CA VAL A 802 56.99 -9.17 -28.33
C VAL A 802 56.98 -9.76 -26.93
N SER A 803 55.80 -9.96 -26.33
CA SER A 803 55.64 -10.57 -25.01
C SER A 803 56.05 -12.04 -24.99
N GLU A 804 55.85 -12.77 -26.09
CA GLU A 804 56.29 -14.16 -26.23
C GLU A 804 57.81 -14.31 -26.33
N LEU A 805 58.57 -13.24 -26.63
CA LEU A 805 60.04 -13.27 -26.66
C LEU A 805 60.64 -13.66 -25.30
N GLN A 806 59.92 -13.41 -24.20
CA GLN A 806 60.33 -13.82 -22.86
C GLN A 806 60.48 -15.35 -22.73
N LEU A 807 59.77 -16.13 -23.55
CA LEU A 807 59.87 -17.59 -23.59
C LEU A 807 61.24 -18.05 -24.11
N PHE A 808 61.89 -17.24 -24.96
CA PHE A 808 63.23 -17.49 -25.46
C PHE A 808 64.30 -16.98 -24.49
N ASN A 809 64.11 -15.78 -23.94
CA ASN A 809 65.03 -15.19 -22.97
C ASN A 809 64.27 -14.35 -21.93
N PRO A 810 64.39 -14.66 -20.61
CA PRO A 810 63.74 -13.91 -19.54
C PRO A 810 64.03 -12.41 -19.49
N PHE A 811 65.12 -11.94 -20.12
CA PHE A 811 65.44 -10.51 -20.21
C PHE A 811 64.56 -9.75 -21.21
N TYR A 812 63.88 -10.42 -22.14
CA TYR A 812 62.95 -9.81 -23.08
C TYR A 812 61.57 -9.64 -22.45
N ARG A 813 61.51 -8.88 -21.37
CA ARG A 813 60.27 -8.51 -20.68
C ARG A 813 59.97 -7.05 -20.95
N TYR A 814 58.82 -6.81 -21.58
CA TYR A 814 58.36 -5.47 -21.93
C TYR A 814 57.05 -5.20 -21.20
N SER A 815 56.92 -4.03 -20.60
CA SER A 815 55.66 -3.63 -19.96
C SER A 815 54.65 -3.18 -21.01
N LEU A 816 53.36 -3.37 -20.69
CA LEU A 816 52.28 -2.87 -21.53
C LEU A 816 52.32 -1.34 -21.61
N ASP A 817 52.64 -0.65 -20.52
CA ASP A 817 52.73 0.81 -20.47
C ASP A 817 53.80 1.34 -21.44
N TRP A 818 54.99 0.73 -21.47
CA TRP A 818 56.04 1.07 -22.45
C TRP A 818 55.56 0.88 -23.90
N TYR A 819 54.86 -0.23 -24.16
CA TYR A 819 54.36 -0.50 -25.51
C TYR A 819 53.26 0.49 -25.93
N GLN A 820 52.41 0.93 -25.00
CA GLN A 820 51.40 1.97 -25.25
C GLN A 820 52.03 3.32 -25.58
N GLU A 821 53.11 3.69 -24.89
CA GLU A 821 53.90 4.88 -25.21
C GLU A 821 54.51 4.79 -26.62
N LEU A 822 55.10 3.64 -26.97
CA LEU A 822 55.65 3.37 -28.30
C LEU A 822 54.58 3.44 -29.39
N PHE A 823 53.39 2.90 -29.12
CA PHE A 823 52.26 2.97 -30.03
C PHE A 823 51.78 4.41 -30.22
N SER A 824 51.67 5.18 -29.13
CA SER A 824 51.31 6.61 -29.17
C SER A 824 52.31 7.43 -30.00
N GLU A 825 53.61 7.20 -29.80
CA GLU A 825 54.66 7.82 -30.61
C GLU A 825 54.55 7.44 -32.11
N SER A 826 54.19 6.19 -32.40
CA SER A 826 53.99 5.69 -33.76
C SER A 826 52.78 6.36 -34.44
N LEU A 827 51.70 6.60 -33.69
CA LEU A 827 50.52 7.31 -34.17
C LEU A 827 50.86 8.77 -34.51
N GLU A 828 51.67 9.44 -33.71
CA GLU A 828 52.11 10.82 -33.97
C GLU A 828 53.03 10.92 -35.20
N LYS A 829 54.00 10.00 -35.33
CA LYS A 829 55.08 10.08 -36.34
C LYS A 829 54.77 9.45 -37.70
N SER A 830 53.72 8.63 -37.80
CA SER A 830 53.31 7.94 -39.04
C SER A 830 52.78 8.85 -40.16
N GLY A 831 52.69 10.17 -39.94
CA GLY A 831 52.28 11.16 -40.95
C GLY A 831 50.78 11.17 -41.22
N ARG A 832 50.11 12.30 -40.93
CA ARG A 832 48.65 12.45 -41.05
C ARG A 832 48.20 12.59 -42.51
N VAL A 833 47.09 11.94 -42.86
CA VAL A 833 46.43 11.99 -44.19
C VAL A 833 44.92 12.05 -44.01
N GLN A 834 44.22 12.74 -44.90
CA GLN A 834 42.75 12.86 -44.84
C GLN A 834 42.02 11.55 -45.22
N GLN A 835 42.57 10.77 -46.15
CA GLN A 835 41.97 9.50 -46.55
C GLN A 835 42.23 8.42 -45.51
N VAL A 836 41.17 7.94 -44.86
CA VAL A 836 41.24 6.98 -43.76
C VAL A 836 41.97 5.69 -44.15
N ALA A 837 41.71 5.15 -45.35
CA ALA A 837 42.36 3.93 -45.82
C ALA A 837 43.89 4.10 -45.94
N GLU A 838 44.36 5.23 -46.45
CA GLU A 838 45.79 5.53 -46.55
C GLU A 838 46.41 5.79 -45.18
N ARG A 839 45.69 6.50 -44.30
CA ARG A 839 46.12 6.74 -42.91
C ARG A 839 46.34 5.43 -42.15
N LYS A 840 45.41 4.47 -42.27
CA LYS A 840 45.52 3.13 -41.68
C LYS A 840 46.78 2.39 -42.15
N GLY A 841 47.04 2.38 -43.45
CA GLY A 841 48.25 1.77 -44.01
C GLY A 841 49.54 2.37 -43.44
N ARG A 842 49.62 3.71 -43.35
CA ARG A 842 50.78 4.39 -42.78
C ARG A 842 51.00 4.11 -41.29
N ILE A 843 49.91 4.03 -40.51
CA ILE A 843 49.98 3.65 -39.08
C ILE A 843 50.54 2.24 -38.96
N ASP A 844 49.98 1.28 -39.71
CA ASP A 844 50.39 -0.12 -39.66
C ASP A 844 51.86 -0.29 -40.07
N ASP A 845 52.27 0.32 -41.18
CA ASP A 845 53.65 0.22 -41.69
C ASP A 845 54.66 0.86 -40.74
N TYR A 846 54.38 2.08 -40.26
CA TYR A 846 55.28 2.78 -39.35
C TYR A 846 55.38 2.07 -38.00
N HIS A 847 54.25 1.68 -37.41
CA HIS A 847 54.25 1.02 -36.11
C HIS A 847 54.92 -0.36 -36.18
N THR A 848 54.65 -1.15 -37.24
CA THR A 848 55.34 -2.43 -37.46
C THR A 848 56.87 -2.22 -37.54
N PHE A 849 57.32 -1.20 -38.28
CA PHE A 849 58.75 -0.89 -38.36
C PHE A 849 59.33 -0.41 -37.02
N ASN A 850 58.58 0.42 -36.27
CA ASN A 850 59.04 0.98 -35.01
C ASN A 850 59.10 -0.06 -33.87
N VAL A 851 58.23 -1.08 -33.90
CA VAL A 851 58.30 -2.22 -32.97
C VAL A 851 59.46 -3.15 -33.33
N PHE A 852 59.79 -3.29 -34.61
CA PHE A 852 60.92 -4.11 -35.06
C PHE A 852 62.28 -3.47 -34.73
N ARG A 853 62.37 -2.15 -34.83
CA ARG A 853 63.57 -1.36 -34.52
C ARG A 853 63.85 -1.32 -33.03
#